data_AF-A0A9E2UNS3-F1
#
_entry.id   AF-A0A9E2UNS3-F1
#
_cell.length_a   1.000
_cell.length_b   1.000
_cell.length_c   1.000
_cell.angle_alpha   90.00
_cell.angle_beta   90.00
_cell.angle_gamma   90.00
#
_symmetry.space_group_name_H-M   'P 1'
#
loop_
_entity.id
_entity.type
_entity.pdbx_description
1 polymer ?
#
loop_
_entity_poly.entity_id
_entity_poly.type
_entity_poly.pdbx_seq_one_letter_code
_entity_poly.pdbx_strand_id
1 'polypeptide(L)'
;MKEIDKIIANCNADAYPRCQDACPAHIDIRKYISLISQGEFQKALEVIRESMPFPAVCGRVCTYPCESKCERNNIDQPIAIRALKRFVSDFEVQNGREKAAPCEITKDKKVAIIGSGPAGLSCAYDLIKKGYFVTIFEAMPKTGGLMRYGIPAYRLPDTCLDNDIEYIRELGVEIKTDQPVLSIDNLLGNGNYDAVFVGAGAQASTNAGLYGENNSGVFPALGFLRAVNCGEKPSLGKRVIVVGGGNAAIDSARAAKRLGADNVNIIYRRSREEMPADPLEINEAELEGVNIRFHVAPVKIIENNGTCIGIECLEMKPGEVDASGRRRPIPVKGSEFVLDTDNVIIAIGQSIDKSKLPIMPELNKQGTLVVDEITMQTNTAGVFAGGDVVSGASTVIKAVAAGKEAAVSIDRYLSGQDLYEGRQKTYKVLKDTFKKDAKPIPRSKMPETAIDKRLGFDEVELGFDEKTAIKEAQRCLVCECKSCMTDCEFLNHFCESPKDLVNKYKDGAFIKRPAIPYCCNICDLCEKVCPEGLNIGKMCNEAKQELVECGKGPLPTHKLVIKDQDWVRSDEFMLSIPNPDKRKSSRVFMPGCHLSAYSPQSVISAYDWLISNDKDTGIILKCCGNPTRSLGDHASFQNMIKDLTDEIKRMGADELILACPNCLRTINQRASGIKIRSLYDVLAEEGKILADSHKTGIFSIHDPCAGRFRKDIHDNIRKLVSQTGSSIIEMEHHGENGLCCGMGGMIAFASFDLAQKITKKRVEEAKHDILTYCATCREALAQH
;
A
#
# COMPACT_ATOMS: atom_id res chain seq x y z
N MET A 1 -22.94 0.52 17.60
CA MET A 1 -23.09 -0.07 16.24
C MET A 1 -23.38 0.91 15.09
N LYS A 2 -24.55 1.57 15.00
CA LYS A 2 -24.86 2.45 13.83
C LYS A 2 -23.80 3.54 13.51
N GLU A 3 -23.18 4.09 14.56
CA GLU A 3 -22.13 5.11 14.45
C GLU A 3 -20.80 4.52 13.92
N ILE A 4 -20.34 3.40 14.48
CA ILE A 4 -19.12 2.73 14.01
C ILE A 4 -19.29 2.22 12.57
N ASP A 5 -20.49 1.81 12.17
CA ASP A 5 -20.78 1.40 10.79
C ASP A 5 -20.58 2.54 9.79
N LYS A 6 -21.04 3.76 10.15
CA LYS A 6 -20.85 4.96 9.34
C LYS A 6 -19.37 5.32 9.23
N ILE A 7 -18.63 5.27 10.34
CA ILE A 7 -17.19 5.56 10.38
C ILE A 7 -16.40 4.54 9.55
N ILE A 8 -16.69 3.25 9.70
CA ILE A 8 -16.01 2.18 8.96
C ILE A 8 -16.33 2.22 7.46
N ALA A 9 -17.52 2.69 7.07
CA ALA A 9 -17.82 2.94 5.67
C ALA A 9 -16.91 4.00 5.02
N ASN A 10 -16.36 4.94 5.82
CA ASN A 10 -15.41 5.95 5.38
C ASN A 10 -13.95 5.62 5.71
N CYS A 11 -13.69 4.49 6.39
CA CYS A 11 -12.33 4.05 6.70
C CYS A 11 -11.55 3.77 5.41
N ASN A 12 -10.37 4.36 5.30
CA ASN A 12 -9.44 4.19 4.17
C ASN A 12 -8.19 3.39 4.56
N ALA A 13 -8.21 2.67 5.69
CA ALA A 13 -7.06 1.89 6.14
C ALA A 13 -6.80 0.67 5.23
N ASP A 14 -7.83 0.18 4.54
CA ASP A 14 -7.79 -0.89 3.53
C ASP A 14 -7.73 -0.34 2.09
N ALA A 15 -7.63 0.98 1.91
CA ALA A 15 -7.55 1.63 0.61
C ALA A 15 -6.14 1.56 0.05
N TYR A 16 -6.01 1.24 -1.24
CA TYR A 16 -4.74 1.35 -1.92
C TYR A 16 -4.35 2.82 -2.15
N PRO A 17 -3.06 3.15 -1.99
CA PRO A 17 -2.50 4.38 -2.54
C PRO A 17 -2.82 4.48 -4.04
N ARG A 18 -3.08 5.69 -4.53
CA ARG A 18 -3.46 5.91 -5.94
C ARG A 18 -2.44 5.38 -6.94
N CYS A 19 -1.15 5.40 -6.59
CA CYS A 19 -0.10 4.82 -7.43
C CYS A 19 -0.21 3.30 -7.55
N GLN A 20 -0.59 2.60 -6.47
CA GLN A 20 -0.79 1.15 -6.45
C GLN A 20 -2.10 0.77 -7.16
N ASP A 21 -3.17 1.53 -6.95
CA ASP A 21 -4.44 1.34 -7.65
C ASP A 21 -4.29 1.53 -9.17
N ALA A 22 -3.55 2.56 -9.59
CA ALA A 22 -3.28 2.83 -11.00
C ALA A 22 -2.32 1.83 -11.66
N CYS A 23 -1.57 1.05 -10.88
CA CYS A 23 -0.67 0.04 -11.40
C CYS A 23 -1.48 -1.23 -11.74
N PRO A 24 -1.52 -1.69 -13.01
CA PRO A 24 -2.29 -2.89 -13.35
C PRO A 24 -1.89 -4.14 -12.58
N ALA A 25 -0.62 -4.24 -12.15
CA ALA A 25 -0.13 -5.36 -11.34
C ALA A 25 -0.31 -5.17 -9.82
N HIS A 26 -0.86 -4.03 -9.39
CA HIS A 26 -1.11 -3.65 -8.00
C HIS A 26 0.10 -3.77 -7.06
N ILE A 27 1.29 -3.44 -7.58
CA ILE A 27 2.55 -3.46 -6.83
C ILE A 27 2.47 -2.51 -5.62
N ASP A 28 2.94 -2.94 -4.46
CA ASP A 28 3.04 -2.10 -3.26
C ASP A 28 4.17 -1.06 -3.40
N ILE A 29 3.86 0.00 -4.14
CA ILE A 29 4.81 1.05 -4.50
C ILE A 29 5.32 1.80 -3.28
N ARG A 30 4.49 1.99 -2.25
CA ARG A 30 4.89 2.74 -1.06
C ARG A 30 5.86 1.95 -0.21
N LYS A 31 5.61 0.65 -0.02
CA LYS A 31 6.49 -0.23 0.76
C LYS A 31 7.90 -0.27 0.16
N TYR A 32 8.03 -0.54 -1.15
CA TYR A 32 9.38 -0.60 -1.73
C TYR A 32 10.07 0.76 -1.80
N ILE A 33 9.35 1.87 -2.05
CA ILE A 33 9.96 3.20 -2.04
C ILE A 33 10.40 3.60 -0.62
N SER A 34 9.64 3.24 0.41
CA SER A 34 10.04 3.45 1.80
C SER A 34 11.34 2.70 2.14
N LEU A 35 11.46 1.45 1.69
CA LEU A 35 12.68 0.67 1.85
C LEU A 35 13.87 1.30 1.11
N ILE A 36 13.69 1.80 -0.13
CA ILE A 36 14.73 2.55 -0.84
C ILE A 36 15.16 3.79 -0.04
N SER A 37 14.20 4.53 0.54
CA SER A 37 14.52 5.72 1.34
C SER A 37 15.35 5.42 2.60
N GLN A 38 15.35 4.17 3.05
CA GLN A 38 16.08 3.66 4.22
C GLN A 38 17.40 2.96 3.84
N GLY A 39 17.72 2.85 2.55
CA GLY A 39 18.91 2.11 2.07
C GLY A 39 18.71 0.59 1.96
N GLU A 40 17.48 0.10 2.13
CA GLU A 40 17.14 -1.33 2.18
C GLU A 40 16.77 -1.86 0.78
N PHE A 41 17.70 -1.79 -0.18
CA PHE A 41 17.41 -2.00 -1.61
C PHE A 41 17.03 -3.44 -1.96
N GLN A 42 17.67 -4.43 -1.33
CA GLN A 42 17.34 -5.83 -1.56
C GLN A 42 15.90 -6.15 -1.13
N LYS A 43 15.51 -5.70 0.07
CA LYS A 43 14.13 -5.81 0.56
C LYS A 43 13.15 -5.08 -0.35
N ALA A 44 13.52 -3.91 -0.88
CA ALA A 44 12.68 -3.18 -1.83
C ALA A 44 12.43 -3.99 -3.12
N LEU A 45 13.45 -4.66 -3.64
CA LEU A 45 13.34 -5.54 -4.80
C LEU A 45 12.45 -6.76 -4.53
N GLU A 46 12.59 -7.37 -3.35
CA GLU A 46 11.72 -8.47 -2.91
C GLU A 46 10.25 -8.06 -2.90
N VAL A 47 9.93 -6.86 -2.40
CA VAL A 47 8.56 -6.32 -2.40
C VAL A 47 8.00 -6.16 -3.82
N ILE A 48 8.84 -5.80 -4.80
CA ILE A 48 8.39 -5.77 -6.19
C ILE A 48 8.09 -7.19 -6.69
N ARG A 49 8.96 -8.14 -6.38
CA ARG A 49 8.83 -9.56 -6.73
C ARG A 49 7.66 -10.26 -6.02
N GLU A 50 7.19 -9.77 -4.86
CA GLU A 50 5.93 -10.21 -4.27
C GLU A 50 4.76 -10.08 -5.27
N SER A 51 4.82 -9.09 -6.16
CA SER A 51 3.72 -8.75 -7.07
C SER A 51 3.92 -9.12 -8.55
N MET A 52 5.16 -9.11 -9.06
CA MET A 52 5.48 -9.45 -10.46
C MET A 52 6.97 -9.81 -10.66
N PRO A 53 7.34 -10.58 -11.70
CA PRO A 53 8.72 -11.03 -11.89
C PRO A 53 9.62 -10.09 -12.70
N PHE A 54 9.15 -8.90 -13.10
CA PHE A 54 9.82 -8.06 -14.09
C PHE A 54 10.32 -6.69 -13.59
N PRO A 55 11.08 -6.61 -12.49
CA PRO A 55 11.59 -5.33 -12.00
C PRO A 55 12.50 -4.63 -13.02
N ALA A 56 13.43 -5.35 -13.67
CA ALA A 56 14.39 -4.75 -14.60
C ALA A 56 13.71 -4.26 -15.88
N VAL A 57 12.79 -5.07 -16.44
CA VAL A 57 12.02 -4.69 -17.64
C VAL A 57 11.09 -3.52 -17.33
N CYS A 58 10.26 -3.61 -16.28
CA CYS A 58 9.30 -2.54 -15.96
C CYS A 58 9.96 -1.28 -15.39
N GLY A 59 11.23 -1.35 -14.98
CA GLY A 59 12.06 -0.18 -14.67
C GLY A 59 12.46 0.62 -15.92
N ARG A 60 12.41 0.00 -17.10
CA ARG A 60 12.82 0.62 -18.37
C ARG A 60 11.64 0.97 -19.27
N VAL A 61 10.75 0.01 -19.53
CA VAL A 61 9.76 0.14 -20.62
C VAL A 61 8.32 0.37 -20.15
N CYS A 62 8.09 0.45 -18.83
CA CYS A 62 6.75 0.72 -18.31
C CYS A 62 6.31 2.15 -18.64
N THR A 63 5.03 2.30 -19.00
CA THR A 63 4.37 3.61 -19.25
C THR A 63 3.91 4.30 -17.97
N TYR A 64 4.41 3.86 -16.81
CA TYR A 64 4.29 4.51 -15.49
C TYR A 64 2.90 5.09 -15.12
N PRO A 65 1.77 4.36 -15.28
CA PRO A 65 0.44 4.89 -14.92
C PRO A 65 0.34 5.29 -13.43
N CYS A 66 1.17 4.65 -12.59
CA CYS A 66 1.35 4.96 -11.19
C CYS A 66 1.88 6.38 -10.93
N GLU A 67 2.76 6.92 -11.79
CA GLU A 67 3.28 8.29 -11.67
C GLU A 67 2.22 9.31 -12.05
N SER A 68 1.40 9.02 -13.07
CA SER A 68 0.29 9.89 -13.50
C SER A 68 -0.78 10.09 -12.44
N LYS A 69 -0.95 9.11 -11.53
CA LYS A 69 -1.90 9.17 -10.40
C LYS A 69 -1.22 9.44 -9.06
N CYS A 70 0.06 9.78 -9.05
CA CYS A 70 0.79 10.10 -7.84
C CYS A 70 0.18 11.34 -7.15
N GLU A 71 -0.08 11.23 -5.85
CA GLU A 71 -0.63 12.34 -5.04
C GLU A 71 0.29 13.56 -4.98
N ARG A 72 1.60 13.36 -5.20
CA ARG A 72 2.58 14.43 -5.22
C ARG A 72 2.39 15.41 -6.40
N ASN A 73 1.65 15.01 -7.44
CA ASN A 73 1.25 15.92 -8.54
C ASN A 73 0.45 17.14 -8.06
N ASN A 74 -0.15 17.08 -6.86
CA ASN A 74 -0.85 18.22 -6.24
C ASN A 74 0.10 19.23 -5.58
N ILE A 75 1.41 18.95 -5.53
CA ILE A 75 2.43 19.76 -4.84
C ILE A 75 3.54 20.17 -5.81
N ASP A 76 4.14 19.19 -6.50
CA ASP A 76 5.20 19.41 -7.49
C ASP A 76 5.17 18.33 -8.60
N GLN A 77 6.27 17.61 -8.85
CA GLN A 77 6.36 16.52 -9.82
C GLN A 77 6.19 15.16 -9.14
N PRO A 78 5.68 14.14 -9.86
CA PRO A 78 5.47 12.83 -9.26
C PRO A 78 6.80 12.21 -8.84
N ILE A 79 6.72 11.18 -8.01
CA ILE A 79 7.88 10.35 -7.69
C ILE A 79 8.31 9.62 -8.98
N ALA A 80 9.62 9.50 -9.20
CA ALA A 80 10.19 8.73 -10.30
C ALA A 80 10.11 7.21 -10.05
N ILE A 81 8.89 6.70 -9.89
CA ILE A 81 8.57 5.30 -9.54
C ILE A 81 9.21 4.31 -10.53
N ARG A 82 9.20 4.61 -11.84
CA ARG A 82 9.86 3.78 -12.86
C ARG A 82 11.37 3.75 -12.66
N ALA A 83 11.99 4.92 -12.48
CA ALA A 83 13.44 5.03 -12.28
C ALA A 83 13.92 4.39 -10.97
N LEU A 84 13.15 4.52 -9.88
CA LEU A 84 13.45 3.85 -8.61
C LEU A 84 13.35 2.32 -8.73
N LYS A 85 12.40 1.82 -9.53
CA LYS A 85 12.30 0.39 -9.84
C LYS A 85 13.51 -0.11 -10.61
N ARG A 86 13.96 0.65 -11.62
CA ARG A 86 15.19 0.36 -12.36
C ARG A 86 16.41 0.36 -11.44
N PHE A 87 16.51 1.35 -10.56
CA PHE A 87 17.64 1.45 -9.64
C PHE A 87 17.80 0.18 -8.80
N VAL A 88 16.74 -0.33 -8.17
CA VAL A 88 16.85 -1.54 -7.34
C VAL A 88 17.15 -2.81 -8.14
N SER A 89 16.67 -2.91 -9.38
CA SER A 89 17.07 -4.04 -10.25
C SER A 89 18.52 -3.94 -10.71
N ASP A 90 18.98 -2.75 -11.05
CA ASP A 90 20.35 -2.52 -11.51
C ASP A 90 21.35 -2.70 -10.33
N PHE A 91 20.95 -2.30 -9.11
CA PHE A 91 21.71 -2.52 -7.88
C PHE A 91 21.96 -4.02 -7.61
N GLU A 92 20.95 -4.87 -7.77
CA GLU A 92 21.11 -6.32 -7.61
C GLU A 92 22.15 -6.88 -8.59
N VAL A 93 22.06 -6.51 -9.87
CA VAL A 93 23.00 -6.99 -10.90
C VAL A 93 24.43 -6.54 -10.58
N GLN A 94 24.62 -5.30 -10.14
CA GLN A 94 25.92 -4.75 -9.78
C GLN A 94 26.54 -5.40 -8.55
N ASN A 95 25.73 -5.82 -7.58
CA ASN A 95 26.20 -6.45 -6.34
C ASN A 95 26.26 -7.99 -6.43
N GLY A 96 25.90 -8.56 -7.58
CA GLY A 96 25.80 -10.00 -7.78
C GLY A 96 24.47 -10.53 -7.27
N ARG A 97 23.61 -10.95 -8.20
CA ARG A 97 22.31 -11.54 -7.86
C ARG A 97 22.49 -12.88 -7.14
N GLU A 98 21.84 -13.03 -5.99
CA GLU A 98 21.69 -14.34 -5.36
C GLU A 98 20.75 -15.22 -6.17
N LYS A 99 21.18 -16.47 -6.39
CA LYS A 99 20.37 -17.47 -7.10
C LYS A 99 19.11 -17.77 -6.30
N ALA A 100 17.95 -17.73 -6.95
CA ALA A 100 16.70 -18.09 -6.29
C ALA A 100 16.67 -19.59 -5.96
N ALA A 101 16.10 -19.93 -4.81
CA ALA A 101 15.82 -21.31 -4.47
C ALA A 101 14.59 -21.81 -5.26
N PRO A 102 14.64 -23.01 -5.86
CA PRO A 102 13.47 -23.61 -6.50
C PRO A 102 12.29 -23.71 -5.53
N CYS A 103 11.09 -23.39 -6.01
CA CYS A 103 9.87 -23.60 -5.24
C CYS A 103 9.58 -25.10 -5.10
N GLU A 104 9.04 -25.48 -3.93
CA GLU A 104 8.58 -26.84 -3.72
C GLU A 104 7.30 -27.12 -4.50
N ILE A 105 7.27 -28.24 -5.23
CA ILE A 105 6.09 -28.71 -5.93
C ILE A 105 5.20 -29.46 -4.93
N THR A 106 4.12 -28.81 -4.49
CA THR A 106 3.19 -29.34 -3.47
C THR A 106 1.86 -29.79 -4.06
N LYS A 107 1.63 -29.56 -5.35
CA LYS A 107 0.42 -29.95 -6.10
C LYS A 107 0.74 -31.09 -7.06
N ASP A 108 -0.22 -31.99 -7.26
CA ASP A 108 -0.14 -33.12 -8.19
C ASP A 108 -0.55 -32.74 -9.63
N LYS A 109 -1.04 -31.52 -9.82
CA LYS A 109 -1.54 -30.98 -11.10
C LYS A 109 -0.45 -30.27 -11.90
N LYS A 110 -0.55 -30.35 -13.23
CA LYS A 110 0.40 -29.78 -14.19
C LYS A 110 -0.24 -28.70 -15.05
N VAL A 111 0.49 -27.61 -15.31
CA VAL A 111 0.03 -26.50 -16.16
C VAL A 111 0.98 -26.28 -17.32
N ALA A 112 0.43 -26.20 -18.53
CA ALA A 112 1.16 -25.81 -19.73
C ALA A 112 0.87 -24.36 -20.11
N ILE A 113 1.90 -23.64 -20.53
CA ILE A 113 1.82 -22.23 -20.91
C ILE A 113 2.35 -22.08 -22.34
N ILE A 114 1.55 -21.51 -23.23
CA ILE A 114 1.93 -21.26 -24.63
C ILE A 114 2.41 -19.81 -24.77
N GLY A 115 3.70 -19.64 -25.04
CA GLY A 115 4.37 -18.36 -25.22
C GLY A 115 5.09 -17.85 -23.97
N SER A 116 6.34 -17.40 -24.15
CA SER A 116 7.19 -16.84 -23.09
C SER A 116 7.21 -15.31 -23.09
N GLY A 117 6.13 -14.67 -23.53
CA GLY A 117 5.93 -13.23 -23.37
C GLY A 117 5.64 -12.84 -21.92
N PRO A 118 5.42 -11.53 -21.64
CA PRO A 118 5.20 -11.05 -20.27
C PRO A 118 4.01 -11.73 -19.57
N ALA A 119 2.92 -12.00 -20.31
CA ALA A 119 1.75 -12.69 -19.75
C ALA A 119 2.05 -14.14 -19.36
N GLY A 120 2.68 -14.92 -20.25
CA GLY A 120 3.00 -16.33 -20.00
C GLY A 120 4.01 -16.50 -18.86
N LEU A 121 5.08 -15.71 -18.87
CA LEU A 121 6.10 -15.71 -17.81
C LEU A 121 5.51 -15.26 -16.46
N SER A 122 4.63 -14.25 -16.43
CA SER A 122 3.96 -13.84 -15.19
C SER A 122 2.99 -14.89 -14.67
N CYS A 123 2.24 -15.56 -15.55
CA CYS A 123 1.37 -16.66 -15.17
C CYS A 123 2.17 -17.82 -14.58
N ALA A 124 3.30 -18.16 -15.21
CA ALA A 124 4.21 -19.20 -14.73
C ALA A 124 4.78 -18.87 -13.35
N TYR A 125 5.21 -17.61 -13.18
CA TYR A 125 5.76 -17.10 -11.93
C TYR A 125 4.81 -17.25 -10.75
N ASP A 126 3.53 -16.94 -10.94
CA ASP A 126 2.55 -17.05 -9.86
C ASP A 126 2.13 -18.51 -9.60
N LEU A 127 2.04 -19.35 -10.63
CA LEU A 127 1.68 -20.76 -10.49
C LEU A 127 2.79 -21.61 -9.85
N ILE A 128 4.07 -21.37 -10.18
CA ILE A 128 5.18 -22.10 -9.54
C ILE A 128 5.25 -21.80 -8.05
N LYS A 129 4.99 -20.54 -7.64
CA LYS A 129 4.93 -20.13 -6.23
C LYS A 129 3.72 -20.71 -5.48
N LYS A 130 2.69 -21.16 -6.20
CA LYS A 130 1.55 -21.91 -5.65
C LYS A 130 1.80 -23.42 -5.55
N GLY A 131 2.96 -23.88 -6.01
CA GLY A 131 3.39 -25.27 -5.91
C GLY A 131 2.98 -26.17 -7.08
N TYR A 132 2.58 -25.60 -8.22
CA TYR A 132 2.27 -26.37 -9.43
C TYR A 132 3.53 -26.68 -10.25
N PHE A 133 3.52 -27.80 -10.95
CA PHE A 133 4.49 -28.06 -12.02
C PHE A 133 4.10 -27.28 -13.28
N VAL A 134 4.98 -26.40 -13.76
CA VAL A 134 4.70 -25.47 -14.86
C VAL A 134 5.71 -25.64 -15.99
N THR A 135 5.22 -25.86 -17.22
CA THR A 135 6.04 -25.87 -18.44
C THR A 135 5.59 -24.76 -19.40
N ILE A 136 6.53 -23.92 -19.83
CA ILE A 136 6.33 -22.95 -20.91
C ILE A 136 6.83 -23.53 -22.23
N PHE A 137 6.01 -23.44 -23.27
CA PHE A 137 6.34 -23.77 -24.66
C PHE A 137 6.51 -22.47 -25.46
N GLU A 138 7.73 -22.22 -25.93
CA GLU A 138 8.08 -21.05 -26.71
C GLU A 138 8.42 -21.46 -28.14
N ALA A 139 7.83 -20.78 -29.12
CA ALA A 139 8.03 -21.07 -30.54
C ALA A 139 9.39 -20.58 -31.03
N MET A 140 9.92 -19.51 -30.43
CA MET A 140 11.18 -18.88 -30.80
C MET A 140 12.40 -19.49 -30.09
N PRO A 141 13.63 -19.26 -30.58
CA PRO A 141 14.84 -19.81 -29.95
C PRO A 141 15.20 -19.18 -28.60
N LYS A 142 14.71 -17.96 -28.31
CA LYS A 142 14.93 -17.26 -27.04
C LYS A 142 13.60 -16.78 -26.46
N THR A 143 13.58 -16.68 -25.14
CA THR A 143 12.40 -16.31 -24.35
C THR A 143 12.17 -14.80 -24.28
N GLY A 144 10.96 -14.37 -23.94
CA GLY A 144 10.64 -12.96 -23.67
C GLY A 144 9.69 -12.29 -24.66
N GLY A 145 9.30 -12.99 -25.73
CA GLY A 145 8.35 -12.49 -26.73
C GLY A 145 8.73 -11.12 -27.30
N LEU A 146 7.77 -10.21 -27.44
CA LEU A 146 8.03 -8.86 -27.96
C LEU A 146 8.96 -8.00 -27.08
N MET A 147 9.18 -8.35 -25.80
CA MET A 147 10.19 -7.66 -24.98
C MET A 147 11.58 -7.87 -25.59
N ARG A 148 11.86 -9.07 -26.11
CA ARG A 148 13.12 -9.37 -26.81
C ARG A 148 13.08 -8.99 -28.28
N TYR A 149 12.02 -9.41 -28.97
CA TYR A 149 11.97 -9.36 -30.44
C TYR A 149 11.32 -8.08 -30.99
N GLY A 150 10.87 -7.16 -30.14
CA GLY A 150 10.20 -5.93 -30.55
C GLY A 150 10.82 -4.67 -29.95
N ILE A 151 11.24 -4.69 -28.69
CA ILE A 151 11.82 -3.50 -28.04
C ILE A 151 13.32 -3.46 -28.33
N PRO A 152 13.87 -2.35 -28.87
CA PRO A 152 15.30 -2.25 -29.16
C PRO A 152 16.18 -2.26 -27.90
N ALA A 153 17.42 -2.75 -28.06
CA ALA A 153 18.39 -2.88 -26.96
C ALA A 153 18.75 -1.56 -26.25
N TYR A 154 18.68 -0.42 -26.95
CA TYR A 154 18.93 0.90 -26.35
C TYR A 154 17.86 1.32 -25.32
N ARG A 155 16.71 0.64 -25.29
CA ARG A 155 15.64 0.80 -24.29
C ARG A 155 15.58 -0.38 -23.33
N LEU A 156 15.76 -1.59 -23.84
CA LEU A 156 15.70 -2.81 -23.04
C LEU A 156 16.84 -3.75 -23.43
N PRO A 157 17.97 -3.73 -22.71
CA PRO A 157 19.05 -4.66 -22.95
C PRO A 157 18.63 -6.11 -22.72
N ASP A 158 19.16 -7.00 -23.56
CA ASP A 158 18.94 -8.44 -23.43
C ASP A 158 19.37 -8.96 -22.05
N THR A 159 20.48 -8.45 -21.50
CA THR A 159 20.99 -8.86 -20.19
C THR A 159 20.02 -8.57 -19.05
N CYS A 160 19.31 -7.45 -19.11
CA CYS A 160 18.30 -7.09 -18.12
C CYS A 160 17.07 -8.00 -18.21
N LEU A 161 16.64 -8.31 -19.44
CA LEU A 161 15.55 -9.24 -19.68
C LEU A 161 15.91 -10.67 -19.25
N ASP A 162 17.12 -11.12 -19.58
CA ASP A 162 17.65 -12.43 -19.20
C ASP A 162 17.72 -12.58 -17.68
N ASN A 163 18.09 -11.53 -16.94
CA ASN A 163 18.10 -11.56 -15.47
C ASN A 163 16.71 -11.81 -14.88
N ASP A 164 15.68 -11.11 -15.36
CA ASP A 164 14.30 -11.30 -14.89
C ASP A 164 13.77 -12.70 -15.27
N ILE A 165 14.11 -13.22 -16.45
CA ILE A 165 13.67 -14.55 -16.90
C ILE A 165 14.41 -15.68 -16.17
N GLU A 166 15.71 -15.53 -15.93
CA GLU A 166 16.49 -16.54 -15.22
C GLU A 166 16.00 -16.68 -13.78
N TYR A 167 15.60 -15.58 -13.13
CA TYR A 167 14.94 -15.65 -11.83
C TYR A 167 13.69 -16.54 -11.85
N ILE A 168 12.88 -16.49 -12.92
CA ILE A 168 11.70 -17.37 -13.07
C ILE A 168 12.11 -18.84 -13.28
N ARG A 169 13.16 -19.09 -14.06
CA ARG A 169 13.69 -20.45 -14.29
C ARG A 169 14.23 -21.07 -13.01
N GLU A 170 14.94 -20.28 -12.21
CA GLU A 170 15.52 -20.71 -10.94
C GLU A 170 14.47 -21.10 -9.90
N LEU A 171 13.28 -20.50 -9.95
CA LEU A 171 12.14 -20.92 -9.13
C LEU A 171 11.59 -22.30 -9.52
N GLY A 172 12.04 -22.89 -10.63
CA GLY A 172 11.68 -24.24 -11.06
C GLY A 172 10.74 -24.31 -12.26
N VAL A 173 10.48 -23.19 -12.95
CA VAL A 173 9.68 -23.19 -14.19
C VAL A 173 10.48 -23.83 -15.32
N GLU A 174 9.90 -24.86 -15.95
CA GLU A 174 10.49 -25.48 -17.14
C GLU A 174 10.15 -24.64 -18.39
N ILE A 175 11.14 -24.32 -19.22
CA ILE A 175 10.93 -23.58 -20.47
C ILE A 175 11.54 -24.34 -21.64
N LYS A 176 10.71 -24.67 -22.62
CA LYS A 176 11.07 -25.35 -23.87
C LYS A 176 10.97 -24.36 -25.04
N THR A 177 12.11 -23.95 -25.57
CA THR A 177 12.21 -23.11 -26.78
C THR A 177 12.13 -23.97 -28.04
N ASP A 178 11.89 -23.34 -29.19
CA ASP A 178 11.77 -24.03 -30.48
C ASP A 178 10.65 -25.10 -30.50
N GLN A 179 9.59 -24.89 -29.70
CA GLN A 179 8.44 -25.78 -29.55
C GLN A 179 7.13 -25.03 -29.85
N PRO A 180 6.81 -24.73 -31.12
CA PRO A 180 5.53 -24.13 -31.47
C PRO A 180 4.37 -25.08 -31.16
N VAL A 181 3.33 -24.58 -30.48
CA VAL A 181 2.13 -25.35 -30.16
C VAL A 181 1.00 -24.96 -31.11
N LEU A 182 0.62 -25.89 -32.00
CA LEU A 182 -0.44 -25.69 -33.00
C LEU A 182 -1.80 -26.29 -32.59
N SER A 183 -1.84 -27.10 -31.53
CA SER A 183 -3.09 -27.69 -31.01
C SER A 183 -3.03 -27.79 -29.49
N ILE A 184 -4.08 -27.29 -28.82
CA ILE A 184 -4.24 -27.38 -27.36
C ILE A 184 -4.52 -28.83 -26.92
N ASP A 185 -5.16 -29.65 -27.76
CA ASP A 185 -5.45 -31.06 -27.44
C ASP A 185 -4.18 -31.89 -27.19
N ASN A 186 -3.08 -31.52 -27.85
CA ASN A 186 -1.78 -32.14 -27.62
C ASN A 186 -1.23 -31.87 -26.21
N LEU A 187 -1.74 -30.85 -25.52
CA LEU A 187 -1.37 -30.52 -24.14
C LEU A 187 -2.35 -31.12 -23.13
N LEU A 188 -3.66 -30.86 -23.27
CA LEU A 188 -4.67 -31.32 -22.30
C LEU A 188 -4.92 -32.84 -22.36
N GLY A 189 -4.87 -33.44 -23.56
CA GLY A 189 -5.06 -34.88 -23.75
C GLY A 189 -3.73 -35.64 -23.70
N ASN A 190 -2.97 -35.56 -24.79
CA ASN A 190 -1.75 -36.37 -24.98
C ASN A 190 -0.58 -35.91 -24.09
N GLY A 191 -0.55 -34.63 -23.73
CA GLY A 191 0.50 -34.02 -22.92
C GLY A 191 0.32 -34.18 -21.41
N ASN A 192 -0.85 -34.67 -20.98
CA ASN A 192 -1.19 -34.89 -19.57
C ASN A 192 -1.02 -33.63 -18.69
N TYR A 193 -1.44 -32.47 -19.21
CA TYR A 193 -1.57 -31.22 -18.45
C TYR A 193 -3.03 -31.00 -18.04
N ASP A 194 -3.27 -30.54 -16.81
CA ASP A 194 -4.62 -30.34 -16.27
C ASP A 194 -5.22 -28.97 -16.64
N ALA A 195 -4.37 -28.00 -17.01
CA ALA A 195 -4.78 -26.68 -17.49
C ALA A 195 -3.78 -26.11 -18.51
N VAL A 196 -4.27 -25.23 -19.40
CA VAL A 196 -3.47 -24.53 -20.40
C VAL A 196 -3.71 -23.02 -20.32
N PHE A 197 -2.63 -22.24 -20.37
CA PHE A 197 -2.69 -20.79 -20.56
C PHE A 197 -2.12 -20.39 -21.94
N VAL A 198 -2.87 -19.57 -22.68
CA VAL A 198 -2.46 -19.06 -24.00
C VAL A 198 -2.00 -17.60 -23.86
N GLY A 199 -0.69 -17.39 -23.97
CA GLY A 199 -0.01 -16.09 -23.89
C GLY A 199 0.80 -15.75 -25.15
N ALA A 200 0.31 -16.16 -26.32
CA ALA A 200 1.05 -16.08 -27.59
C ALA A 200 1.29 -14.65 -28.11
N GLY A 201 0.50 -13.66 -27.66
CA GLY A 201 0.60 -12.26 -28.07
C GLY A 201 0.12 -11.96 -29.51
N ALA A 202 0.21 -10.69 -29.91
CA ALA A 202 -0.13 -10.21 -31.25
C ALA A 202 1.15 -10.03 -32.10
N GLN A 203 1.70 -11.13 -32.62
CA GLN A 203 3.05 -11.16 -33.18
C GLN A 203 3.19 -10.72 -34.65
N ALA A 204 2.07 -10.43 -35.34
CA ALA A 204 2.06 -10.02 -36.75
C ALA A 204 1.82 -8.52 -36.89
N SER A 205 2.36 -7.89 -37.94
CA SER A 205 2.05 -6.49 -38.27
C SER A 205 0.71 -6.41 -39.01
N THR A 206 -0.05 -5.34 -38.80
CA THR A 206 -1.26 -5.07 -39.58
C THR A 206 -0.88 -4.52 -40.95
N ASN A 207 -1.44 -5.08 -42.01
CA ASN A 207 -1.26 -4.57 -43.37
C ASN A 207 -2.02 -3.25 -43.55
N ALA A 208 -1.39 -2.28 -44.20
CA ALA A 208 -1.99 -0.99 -44.54
C ALA A 208 -2.93 -1.09 -45.75
N GLY A 209 -2.81 -2.14 -46.56
CA GLY A 209 -3.59 -2.33 -47.79
C GLY A 209 -3.14 -1.38 -48.90
N LEU A 210 -1.89 -0.92 -48.86
CA LEU A 210 -1.35 0.03 -49.83
C LEU A 210 -0.93 -0.73 -51.09
N TYR A 211 -1.14 -0.10 -52.26
CA TYR A 211 -0.50 -0.59 -53.49
C TYR A 211 1.02 -0.54 -53.33
N GLY A 212 1.71 -1.63 -53.66
CA GLY A 212 3.16 -1.78 -53.55
C GLY A 212 3.68 -2.08 -52.13
N GLU A 213 2.83 -2.44 -51.17
CA GLU A 213 3.23 -2.75 -49.78
C GLU A 213 4.16 -3.98 -49.65
N ASN A 214 4.15 -4.88 -50.63
CA ASN A 214 5.03 -6.06 -50.67
C ASN A 214 6.32 -5.85 -51.49
N ASN A 215 6.59 -4.62 -51.93
CA ASN A 215 7.76 -4.31 -52.74
C ASN A 215 9.06 -4.36 -51.94
N SER A 216 10.17 -4.53 -52.66
CA SER A 216 11.49 -4.40 -52.07
C SER A 216 11.67 -3.00 -51.47
N GLY A 217 12.20 -2.94 -50.25
CA GLY A 217 12.38 -1.70 -49.48
C GLY A 217 11.19 -1.32 -48.59
N VAL A 218 10.07 -2.05 -48.64
CA VAL A 218 8.96 -1.87 -47.69
C VAL A 218 9.03 -2.96 -46.61
N PHE A 219 8.99 -2.56 -45.35
CA PHE A 219 9.13 -3.46 -44.20
C PHE A 219 7.93 -3.36 -43.26
N PRO A 220 7.36 -4.48 -42.79
CA PRO A 220 6.49 -4.47 -41.62
C PRO A 220 7.31 -4.18 -40.35
N ALA A 221 6.83 -3.28 -39.49
CA ALA A 221 7.58 -2.80 -38.32
C ALA A 221 8.05 -3.92 -37.38
N LEU A 222 7.18 -4.90 -37.06
CA LEU A 222 7.60 -6.00 -36.18
C LEU A 222 8.64 -6.91 -36.85
N GLY A 223 8.57 -7.10 -38.16
CA GLY A 223 9.58 -7.86 -38.91
C GLY A 223 10.93 -7.15 -38.92
N PHE A 224 10.91 -5.84 -39.17
CA PHE A 224 12.09 -4.98 -39.13
C PHE A 224 12.75 -4.98 -37.74
N LEU A 225 11.98 -4.69 -36.68
CA LEU A 225 12.50 -4.64 -35.31
C LEU A 225 13.02 -6.01 -34.85
N ARG A 226 12.33 -7.10 -35.23
CA ARG A 226 12.80 -8.46 -34.95
C ARG A 226 14.15 -8.73 -35.60
N ALA A 227 14.31 -8.40 -36.88
CA ALA A 227 15.57 -8.58 -37.60
C ALA A 227 16.70 -7.80 -36.89
N VAL A 228 16.46 -6.53 -36.55
CA VAL A 228 17.42 -5.69 -35.81
C VAL A 228 17.80 -6.32 -34.48
N ASN A 229 16.83 -6.76 -33.68
CA ASN A 229 17.09 -7.35 -32.37
C ASN A 229 17.75 -8.73 -32.44
N CYS A 230 17.58 -9.45 -33.56
CA CYS A 230 18.32 -10.68 -33.83
C CYS A 230 19.76 -10.44 -34.33
N GLY A 231 20.20 -9.17 -34.41
CA GLY A 231 21.52 -8.80 -34.89
C GLY A 231 21.66 -8.74 -36.41
N GLU A 232 20.54 -8.86 -37.14
CA GLU A 232 20.52 -8.65 -38.58
C GLU A 232 20.59 -7.16 -38.90
N LYS A 233 21.07 -6.84 -40.11
CA LYS A 233 21.12 -5.47 -40.62
C LYS A 233 20.23 -5.38 -41.85
N PRO A 234 18.94 -5.04 -41.68
CA PRO A 234 18.05 -4.78 -42.81
C PRO A 234 18.68 -3.75 -43.75
N SER A 235 18.60 -3.99 -45.06
CA SER A 235 19.15 -3.08 -46.07
C SER A 235 18.32 -1.80 -46.12
N LEU A 236 18.87 -0.73 -45.54
CA LEU A 236 18.27 0.60 -45.54
C LEU A 236 19.09 1.54 -46.44
N GLY A 237 18.39 2.39 -47.19
CA GLY A 237 18.94 3.55 -47.86
C GLY A 237 19.10 4.74 -46.92
N LYS A 238 19.28 5.92 -47.49
CA LYS A 238 19.52 7.16 -46.73
C LYS A 238 18.24 7.83 -46.27
N ARG A 239 17.13 7.58 -46.96
CA ARG A 239 15.81 8.15 -46.68
C ARG A 239 14.84 7.06 -46.27
N VAL A 240 14.30 7.18 -45.06
CA VAL A 240 13.37 6.19 -44.48
C VAL A 240 12.11 6.91 -44.01
N ILE A 241 10.95 6.38 -44.40
CA ILE A 241 9.65 6.84 -43.90
C ILE A 241 9.02 5.74 -43.04
N VAL A 242 8.62 6.09 -41.82
CA VAL A 242 7.88 5.21 -40.91
C VAL A 242 6.43 5.67 -40.86
N VAL A 243 5.49 4.76 -41.11
CA VAL A 243 4.05 5.04 -41.11
C VAL A 243 3.45 4.58 -39.79
N GLY A 244 3.06 5.50 -38.92
CA GLY A 244 2.42 5.16 -37.65
C GLY A 244 2.70 6.16 -36.53
N GLY A 245 2.07 5.94 -35.37
CA GLY A 245 2.23 6.82 -34.21
C GLY A 245 2.40 6.10 -32.87
N GLY A 246 2.52 4.77 -32.87
CA GLY A 246 2.75 3.99 -31.64
C GLY A 246 4.24 3.83 -31.31
N ASN A 247 4.53 3.19 -30.18
CA ASN A 247 5.91 2.91 -29.76
C ASN A 247 6.70 2.14 -30.84
N ALA A 248 6.08 1.18 -31.54
CA ALA A 248 6.73 0.47 -32.64
C ALA A 248 7.19 1.40 -33.79
N ALA A 249 6.47 2.52 -34.03
CA ALA A 249 6.87 3.51 -35.03
C ALA A 249 8.08 4.31 -34.54
N ILE A 250 8.06 4.75 -33.28
CA ILE A 250 9.20 5.45 -32.65
C ILE A 250 10.44 4.55 -32.63
N ASP A 251 10.29 3.31 -32.16
CA ASP A 251 11.37 2.34 -32.08
C ASP A 251 11.94 2.02 -33.46
N SER A 252 11.09 1.86 -34.48
CA SER A 252 11.54 1.63 -35.86
C SER A 252 12.33 2.83 -36.41
N ALA A 253 11.87 4.05 -36.16
CA ALA A 253 12.54 5.25 -36.63
C ALA A 253 13.91 5.44 -35.97
N ARG A 254 14.00 5.27 -34.65
CA ARG A 254 15.24 5.37 -33.88
C ARG A 254 16.22 4.24 -34.20
N ALA A 255 15.73 3.03 -34.47
CA ALA A 255 16.55 1.92 -34.96
C ALA A 255 17.07 2.19 -36.38
N ALA A 256 16.24 2.70 -37.29
CA ALA A 256 16.68 3.08 -38.64
C ALA A 256 17.81 4.13 -38.61
N LYS A 257 17.71 5.12 -37.71
CA LYS A 257 18.77 6.12 -37.50
C LYS A 257 20.09 5.48 -37.08
N ARG A 258 20.05 4.54 -36.14
CA ARG A 258 21.23 3.78 -35.65
C ARG A 258 21.83 2.85 -36.71
N LEU A 259 21.03 2.40 -37.68
CA LEU A 259 21.50 1.64 -38.83
C LEU A 259 22.12 2.50 -39.94
N GLY A 260 22.17 3.83 -39.77
CA GLY A 260 22.87 4.74 -40.68
C GLY A 260 21.98 5.46 -41.70
N ALA A 261 20.67 5.48 -41.49
CA ALA A 261 19.76 6.33 -42.26
C ALA A 261 19.98 7.82 -41.91
N ASP A 262 20.14 8.66 -42.92
CA ASP A 262 20.43 10.09 -42.72
C ASP A 262 19.13 10.87 -42.42
N ASN A 263 18.08 10.61 -43.21
CA ASN A 263 16.79 11.30 -43.13
C ASN A 263 15.66 10.32 -42.79
N VAL A 264 15.25 10.33 -41.52
CA VAL A 264 14.15 9.48 -41.02
C VAL A 264 12.94 10.35 -40.73
N ASN A 265 11.81 10.04 -41.36
CA ASN A 265 10.54 10.74 -41.13
C ASN A 265 9.49 9.77 -40.62
N ILE A 266 8.74 10.16 -39.60
CA ILE A 266 7.50 9.51 -39.20
C ILE A 266 6.35 10.27 -39.84
N ILE A 267 5.44 9.58 -40.53
CA ILE A 267 4.16 10.16 -40.96
C ILE A 267 3.04 9.62 -40.07
N TYR A 268 2.25 10.53 -39.51
CA TYR A 268 1.15 10.19 -38.61
C TYR A 268 -0.12 10.93 -39.01
N ARG A 269 -1.22 10.18 -39.14
CA ARG A 269 -2.51 10.70 -39.65
C ARG A 269 -3.26 11.62 -38.69
N ARG A 270 -2.80 11.79 -37.45
CA ARG A 270 -3.43 12.59 -36.38
C ARG A 270 -2.45 13.61 -35.80
N SER A 271 -2.88 14.37 -34.79
CA SER A 271 -2.03 15.35 -34.10
C SER A 271 -1.05 14.68 -33.13
N ARG A 272 -0.13 15.49 -32.56
CA ARG A 272 0.84 15.04 -31.55
C ARG A 272 0.15 14.54 -30.28
N GLU A 273 -0.88 15.24 -29.81
CA GLU A 273 -1.60 14.93 -28.57
C GLU A 273 -2.35 13.60 -28.67
N GLU A 274 -2.65 13.18 -29.90
CA GLU A 274 -3.35 11.93 -30.20
C GLU A 274 -2.39 10.76 -30.50
N MET A 275 -1.08 11.00 -30.45
CA MET A 275 -0.05 10.00 -30.71
C MET A 275 0.01 9.03 -29.52
N PRO A 276 -0.20 7.72 -29.75
CA PRO A 276 -0.25 6.74 -28.65
C PRO A 276 1.12 6.35 -28.08
N ALA A 277 2.23 6.76 -28.71
CA ALA A 277 3.57 6.53 -28.18
C ALA A 277 3.80 7.31 -26.86
N ASP A 278 4.74 6.81 -26.06
CA ASP A 278 5.15 7.49 -24.82
C ASP A 278 5.71 8.89 -25.15
N PRO A 279 5.20 9.98 -24.55
CA PRO A 279 5.67 11.34 -24.80
C PRO A 279 7.19 11.51 -24.61
N LEU A 280 7.80 10.80 -23.67
CA LEU A 280 9.25 10.84 -23.47
C LEU A 280 9.97 10.29 -24.71
N GLU A 281 9.50 9.17 -25.25
CA GLU A 281 10.09 8.51 -26.41
C GLU A 281 9.91 9.32 -27.69
N ILE A 282 8.79 10.05 -27.82
CA ILE A 282 8.56 10.99 -28.93
C ILE A 282 9.62 12.10 -28.89
N ASN A 283 9.83 12.71 -27.72
CA ASN A 283 10.82 13.78 -27.55
C ASN A 283 12.25 13.26 -27.80
N GLU A 284 12.58 12.06 -27.32
CA GLU A 284 13.87 11.41 -27.55
C GLU A 284 14.14 11.14 -29.04
N ALA A 285 13.12 10.72 -29.80
CA ALA A 285 13.25 10.53 -31.24
C ALA A 285 13.56 11.85 -31.98
N GLU A 286 12.88 12.94 -31.61
CA GLU A 286 13.13 14.27 -32.19
C GLU A 286 14.53 14.80 -31.85
N LEU A 287 15.00 14.58 -30.61
CA LEU A 287 16.36 14.93 -30.20
C LEU A 287 17.43 14.15 -30.99
N GLU A 288 17.13 12.93 -31.42
CA GLU A 288 17.98 12.12 -32.31
C GLU A 288 17.85 12.50 -33.80
N GLY A 289 17.05 13.52 -34.12
CA GLY A 289 16.87 14.05 -35.48
C GLY A 289 15.87 13.27 -36.33
N VAL A 290 14.91 12.57 -35.71
CA VAL A 290 13.74 12.01 -36.40
C VAL A 290 12.70 13.11 -36.60
N ASN A 291 12.27 13.32 -37.84
CA ASN A 291 11.24 14.31 -38.16
C ASN A 291 9.85 13.67 -38.09
N ILE A 292 8.89 14.31 -37.43
CA ILE A 292 7.50 13.80 -37.34
C ILE A 292 6.56 14.73 -38.10
N ARG A 293 5.88 14.18 -39.11
CA ARG A 293 4.87 14.87 -39.92
C ARG A 293 3.48 14.42 -39.49
N PHE A 294 2.80 15.28 -38.76
CA PHE A 294 1.42 15.09 -38.32
C PHE A 294 0.45 15.35 -39.47
N HIS A 295 -0.78 14.86 -39.32
CA HIS A 295 -1.84 15.04 -40.29
C HIS A 295 -1.50 14.53 -41.70
N VAL A 296 -0.72 13.46 -41.80
CA VAL A 296 -0.35 12.85 -43.09
C VAL A 296 -0.69 11.36 -43.07
N ALA A 297 -1.31 10.88 -44.15
CA ALA A 297 -1.59 9.46 -44.34
C ALA A 297 -1.09 8.96 -45.70
N PRO A 298 -0.60 7.72 -45.78
CA PRO A 298 -0.16 7.15 -47.06
C PRO A 298 -1.35 6.76 -47.95
N VAL A 299 -1.15 6.85 -49.27
CA VAL A 299 -2.09 6.45 -50.32
C VAL A 299 -1.57 5.22 -51.06
N LYS A 300 -0.32 5.27 -51.56
CA LYS A 300 0.34 4.18 -52.28
C LYS A 300 1.86 4.29 -52.21
N ILE A 301 2.54 3.16 -52.39
CA ILE A 301 4.00 3.12 -52.58
C ILE A 301 4.31 3.47 -54.04
N ILE A 302 5.31 4.33 -54.25
CA ILE A 302 5.88 4.61 -55.57
C ILE A 302 7.08 3.70 -55.78
N GLU A 303 7.08 2.97 -56.90
CA GLU A 303 8.06 1.93 -57.18
C GLU A 303 8.75 2.12 -58.54
N ASN A 304 9.97 1.60 -58.64
CA ASN A 304 10.66 1.36 -59.90
C ASN A 304 11.12 -0.10 -59.93
N ASN A 305 10.64 -0.88 -60.89
CA ASN A 305 10.92 -2.32 -61.03
C ASN A 305 10.72 -3.10 -59.71
N GLY A 306 9.63 -2.85 -58.99
CA GLY A 306 9.31 -3.50 -57.71
C GLY A 306 10.16 -3.07 -56.52
N THR A 307 10.94 -1.99 -56.64
CA THR A 307 11.71 -1.37 -55.54
C THR A 307 11.12 -0.02 -55.16
N CYS A 308 10.93 0.22 -53.86
CA CYS A 308 10.43 1.49 -53.32
C CYS A 308 11.37 2.65 -53.67
N ILE A 309 10.82 3.73 -54.22
CA ILE A 309 11.53 5.00 -54.48
C ILE A 309 10.80 6.21 -53.89
N GLY A 310 9.59 6.01 -53.36
CA GLY A 310 8.77 7.06 -52.77
C GLY A 310 7.47 6.54 -52.17
N ILE A 311 6.73 7.43 -51.51
CA ILE A 311 5.38 7.18 -51.01
C ILE A 311 4.50 8.37 -51.33
N GLU A 312 3.34 8.11 -51.93
CA GLU A 312 2.30 9.10 -52.13
C GLU A 312 1.47 9.21 -50.85
N CYS A 313 1.26 10.44 -50.41
CA CYS A 313 0.58 10.78 -49.16
C CYS A 313 -0.52 11.80 -49.42
N LEU A 314 -1.41 11.95 -48.45
CA LEU A 314 -2.49 12.94 -48.44
C LEU A 314 -2.55 13.65 -47.09
N GLU A 315 -2.97 14.91 -47.09
CA GLU A 315 -3.19 15.67 -45.84
C GLU A 315 -4.51 15.30 -45.17
N MET A 316 -4.49 15.25 -43.84
CA MET A 316 -5.61 14.92 -42.98
C MET A 316 -6.06 16.12 -42.16
N LYS A 317 -7.35 16.31 -41.97
CA LYS A 317 -7.88 17.27 -40.99
C LYS A 317 -8.59 16.56 -39.83
N PRO A 318 -8.56 17.11 -38.60
CA PRO A 318 -9.26 16.52 -37.47
C PRO A 318 -10.79 16.61 -37.65
N GLY A 319 -11.47 15.48 -37.53
CA GLY A 319 -12.92 15.35 -37.47
C GLY A 319 -13.44 15.20 -36.03
N GLU A 320 -14.61 14.58 -35.91
CA GLU A 320 -15.22 14.27 -34.60
C GLU A 320 -14.41 13.25 -33.80
N VAL A 321 -14.57 13.29 -32.48
CA VAL A 321 -13.94 12.33 -31.56
C VAL A 321 -14.58 10.95 -31.73
N ASP A 322 -13.75 9.93 -31.96
CA ASP A 322 -14.16 8.52 -32.06
C ASP A 322 -14.29 7.86 -30.68
N ALA A 323 -14.77 6.60 -30.65
CA ALA A 323 -14.97 5.83 -29.43
C ALA A 323 -13.69 5.57 -28.62
N SER A 324 -12.50 5.76 -29.22
CA SER A 324 -11.22 5.68 -28.51
C SER A 324 -10.81 7.01 -27.86
N GLY A 325 -11.64 8.06 -27.96
CA GLY A 325 -11.35 9.39 -27.46
C GLY A 325 -10.45 10.23 -28.36
N ARG A 326 -10.15 9.76 -29.58
CA ARG A 326 -9.29 10.46 -30.56
C ARG A 326 -10.12 11.01 -31.70
N ARG A 327 -9.75 12.15 -32.28
CA ARG A 327 -10.40 12.69 -33.46
C ARG A 327 -10.20 11.78 -34.67
N ARG A 328 -11.25 11.62 -35.46
CA ARG A 328 -11.21 10.88 -36.71
C ARG A 328 -10.40 11.68 -37.74
N PRO A 329 -9.40 11.09 -38.39
CA PRO A 329 -8.70 11.76 -39.47
C PRO A 329 -9.60 11.79 -40.72
N ILE A 330 -9.82 12.99 -41.28
CA ILE A 330 -10.63 13.19 -42.49
C ILE A 330 -9.69 13.58 -43.64
N PRO A 331 -9.66 12.84 -44.76
CA PRO A 331 -8.86 13.19 -45.93
C PRO A 331 -9.21 14.58 -46.49
N VAL A 332 -8.20 15.38 -46.78
CA VAL A 332 -8.33 16.61 -47.56
C VAL A 332 -8.16 16.22 -49.04
N LYS A 333 -9.21 16.41 -49.85
CA LYS A 333 -9.16 16.06 -51.28
C LYS A 333 -8.28 17.06 -52.04
N GLY A 334 -7.44 16.59 -52.96
CA GLY A 334 -6.59 17.46 -53.78
C GLY A 334 -5.28 17.88 -53.09
N SER A 335 -4.96 17.30 -51.93
CA SER A 335 -3.72 17.54 -51.18
C SER A 335 -2.72 16.40 -51.33
N GLU A 336 -2.80 15.62 -52.41
CA GLU A 336 -1.90 14.51 -52.69
C GLU A 336 -0.48 15.03 -53.02
N PHE A 337 0.54 14.44 -52.39
CA PHE A 337 1.94 14.75 -52.65
C PHE A 337 2.82 13.51 -52.50
N VAL A 338 4.01 13.53 -53.10
CA VAL A 338 4.98 12.42 -53.02
C VAL A 338 6.13 12.80 -52.11
N LEU A 339 6.51 11.87 -51.24
CA LEU A 339 7.76 11.93 -50.48
C LEU A 339 8.73 10.90 -51.02
N ASP A 340 9.87 11.35 -51.51
CA ASP A 340 10.92 10.44 -51.97
C ASP A 340 11.54 9.71 -50.77
N THR A 341 11.63 8.40 -50.88
CA THR A 341 12.18 7.54 -49.83
C THR A 341 12.74 6.27 -50.42
N ASP A 342 13.80 5.74 -49.81
CA ASP A 342 14.41 4.50 -50.25
C ASP A 342 13.73 3.31 -49.56
N ASN A 343 13.18 3.55 -48.36
CA ASN A 343 12.45 2.55 -47.59
C ASN A 343 11.20 3.10 -46.92
N VAL A 344 10.23 2.21 -46.70
CA VAL A 344 9.02 2.48 -45.93
C VAL A 344 8.86 1.42 -44.85
N ILE A 345 8.64 1.82 -43.60
CA ILE A 345 8.35 0.91 -42.48
C ILE A 345 6.90 1.10 -42.03
N ILE A 346 6.07 0.07 -42.17
CA ILE A 346 4.64 0.11 -41.83
C ILE A 346 4.43 -0.28 -40.37
N ALA A 347 4.05 0.69 -39.53
CA ALA A 347 3.90 0.59 -38.07
C ALA A 347 2.49 1.01 -37.59
N ILE A 348 1.45 0.55 -38.30
CA ILE A 348 0.05 0.99 -38.07
C ILE A 348 -0.75 0.11 -37.10
N GLY A 349 -0.18 -0.98 -36.59
CA GLY A 349 -0.85 -1.88 -35.66
C GLY A 349 -0.23 -3.27 -35.62
N GLN A 350 -0.72 -4.08 -34.69
CA GLN A 350 -0.37 -5.49 -34.54
C GLN A 350 -1.62 -6.35 -34.64
N SER A 351 -1.45 -7.59 -35.07
CA SER A 351 -2.51 -8.59 -35.18
C SER A 351 -2.01 -9.97 -34.76
N ILE A 352 -2.93 -10.89 -34.52
CA ILE A 352 -2.60 -12.27 -34.22
C ILE A 352 -2.28 -12.99 -35.53
N ASP A 353 -1.16 -13.72 -35.54
CA ASP A 353 -0.85 -14.65 -36.61
C ASP A 353 -1.72 -15.91 -36.46
N LYS A 354 -2.86 -15.92 -37.16
CA LYS A 354 -3.84 -17.02 -37.10
C LYS A 354 -3.25 -18.37 -37.53
N SER A 355 -2.18 -18.37 -38.34
CA SER A 355 -1.53 -19.61 -38.78
C SER A 355 -0.72 -20.29 -37.67
N LYS A 356 -0.38 -19.54 -36.62
CA LYS A 356 0.45 -19.98 -35.48
C LYS A 356 -0.33 -20.06 -34.17
N LEU A 357 -1.62 -19.74 -34.20
CA LEU A 357 -2.47 -19.83 -33.04
C LEU A 357 -2.94 -21.29 -32.89
N PRO A 358 -2.91 -21.87 -31.68
CA PRO A 358 -3.43 -23.20 -31.49
C PRO A 358 -4.92 -23.25 -31.83
N ILE A 359 -5.34 -24.34 -32.47
CA ILE A 359 -6.75 -24.63 -32.73
C ILE A 359 -7.48 -24.67 -31.38
N MET A 360 -8.65 -24.01 -31.29
CA MET A 360 -9.78 -24.22 -30.34
C MET A 360 -10.42 -22.98 -29.67
N PRO A 361 -9.73 -21.84 -29.39
CA PRO A 361 -10.42 -20.71 -28.76
C PRO A 361 -11.14 -19.83 -29.79
N GLU A 362 -12.35 -19.38 -29.47
CA GLU A 362 -13.13 -18.49 -30.32
C GLU A 362 -12.43 -17.14 -30.54
N LEU A 363 -12.50 -16.63 -31.76
CA LEU A 363 -12.01 -15.30 -32.12
C LEU A 363 -13.17 -14.31 -32.24
N ASN A 364 -12.99 -13.11 -31.70
CA ASN A 364 -13.92 -12.01 -31.94
C ASN A 364 -13.75 -11.40 -33.34
N LYS A 365 -14.58 -10.40 -33.67
CA LYS A 365 -14.54 -9.68 -34.96
C LYS A 365 -13.19 -9.00 -35.25
N GLN A 366 -12.45 -8.64 -34.20
CA GLN A 366 -11.13 -8.03 -34.27
C GLN A 366 -10.01 -9.07 -34.47
N GLY A 367 -10.34 -10.36 -34.41
CA GLY A 367 -9.40 -11.46 -34.56
C GLY A 367 -8.54 -11.72 -33.32
N THR A 368 -9.01 -11.33 -32.12
CA THR A 368 -8.41 -11.70 -30.82
C THR A 368 -9.23 -12.76 -30.09
N LEU A 369 -8.62 -13.47 -29.13
CA LEU A 369 -9.29 -14.52 -28.38
C LEU A 369 -10.41 -13.97 -27.48
N VAL A 370 -11.52 -14.69 -27.43
CA VAL A 370 -12.63 -14.42 -26.51
C VAL A 370 -12.36 -15.11 -25.17
N VAL A 371 -12.44 -14.35 -24.09
CA VAL A 371 -12.37 -14.84 -22.71
C VAL A 371 -13.42 -14.14 -21.86
N ASP A 372 -13.80 -14.76 -20.75
CA ASP A 372 -14.50 -14.08 -19.66
C ASP A 372 -13.56 -13.05 -19.01
N GLU A 373 -14.01 -11.79 -18.88
CA GLU A 373 -13.17 -10.66 -18.46
C GLU A 373 -12.65 -10.75 -17.03
N ILE A 374 -13.30 -11.55 -16.17
CA ILE A 374 -12.93 -11.72 -14.76
C ILE A 374 -12.00 -12.92 -14.61
N THR A 375 -12.42 -14.06 -15.16
CA THR A 375 -11.77 -15.35 -14.96
C THR A 375 -10.66 -15.60 -15.98
N MET A 376 -10.62 -14.87 -17.09
CA MET A 376 -9.69 -15.10 -18.21
C MET A 376 -9.88 -16.47 -18.87
N GLN A 377 -10.98 -17.18 -18.57
CA GLN A 377 -11.29 -18.49 -19.14
C GLN A 377 -11.85 -18.32 -20.55
N THR A 378 -11.41 -19.17 -21.48
CA THR A 378 -11.96 -19.24 -22.83
C THR A 378 -13.28 -20.01 -22.86
N ASN A 379 -13.86 -20.20 -24.05
CA ASN A 379 -14.99 -21.10 -24.25
C ASN A 379 -14.65 -22.60 -24.00
N THR A 380 -13.37 -22.95 -23.81
CA THR A 380 -12.93 -24.33 -23.55
C THR A 380 -12.54 -24.47 -22.08
N ALA A 381 -13.15 -25.44 -21.39
CA ALA A 381 -12.86 -25.72 -19.99
C ALA A 381 -11.38 -26.09 -19.78
N GLY A 382 -10.75 -25.55 -18.73
CA GLY A 382 -9.32 -25.73 -18.46
C GLY A 382 -8.38 -24.91 -19.35
N VAL A 383 -8.90 -24.11 -20.29
CA VAL A 383 -8.09 -23.23 -21.16
C VAL A 383 -8.36 -21.76 -20.82
N PHE A 384 -7.28 -21.05 -20.49
CA PHE A 384 -7.27 -19.63 -20.14
C PHE A 384 -6.40 -18.86 -21.13
N ALA A 385 -6.63 -17.57 -21.31
CA ALA A 385 -5.80 -16.74 -22.18
C ALA A 385 -5.65 -15.32 -21.64
N GLY A 386 -4.52 -14.67 -21.98
CA GLY A 386 -4.24 -13.32 -21.48
C GLY A 386 -3.11 -12.61 -22.21
N GLY A 387 -3.04 -11.29 -22.01
CA GLY A 387 -2.12 -10.40 -22.72
C GLY A 387 -2.62 -10.05 -24.12
N ASP A 388 -1.70 -9.68 -25.01
CA ASP A 388 -2.03 -9.09 -26.30
C ASP A 388 -2.80 -10.02 -27.26
N VAL A 389 -2.80 -11.33 -27.00
CA VAL A 389 -3.62 -12.32 -27.73
C VAL A 389 -5.12 -12.17 -27.44
N VAL A 390 -5.47 -11.50 -26.33
CA VAL A 390 -6.85 -11.17 -25.93
C VAL A 390 -7.12 -9.70 -26.18
N SER A 391 -6.30 -8.81 -25.62
CA SER A 391 -6.55 -7.36 -25.64
C SER A 391 -6.18 -6.66 -26.95
N GLY A 392 -5.43 -7.33 -27.83
CA GLY A 392 -4.62 -6.65 -28.84
C GLY A 392 -3.42 -5.92 -28.23
N ALA A 393 -2.66 -5.20 -29.06
CA ALA A 393 -1.43 -4.50 -28.67
C ALA A 393 -1.64 -3.61 -27.44
N SER A 394 -0.88 -3.87 -26.37
CA SER A 394 -1.01 -3.19 -25.10
C SER A 394 0.35 -2.86 -24.47
N THR A 395 0.39 -2.68 -23.15
CA THR A 395 1.64 -2.44 -22.40
C THR A 395 2.10 -3.68 -21.65
N VAL A 396 3.42 -3.81 -21.45
CA VAL A 396 4.03 -4.93 -20.70
C VAL A 396 3.35 -5.15 -19.35
N ILE A 397 3.10 -4.08 -18.58
CA ILE A 397 2.50 -4.19 -17.24
C ILE A 397 1.05 -4.70 -17.28
N LYS A 398 0.29 -4.44 -18.37
CA LYS A 398 -1.06 -5.01 -18.54
C LYS A 398 -1.00 -6.50 -18.89
N ALA A 399 -0.03 -6.92 -19.70
CA ALA A 399 0.19 -8.33 -19.98
C ALA A 399 0.59 -9.11 -18.71
N VAL A 400 1.44 -8.53 -17.86
CA VAL A 400 1.77 -9.07 -16.53
C VAL A 400 0.51 -9.23 -15.67
N ALA A 401 -0.32 -8.19 -15.60
CA ALA A 401 -1.58 -8.24 -14.85
C ALA A 401 -2.52 -9.35 -15.36
N ALA A 402 -2.66 -9.51 -16.68
CA ALA A 402 -3.47 -10.57 -17.27
C ALA A 402 -2.95 -11.97 -16.93
N GLY A 403 -1.63 -12.18 -16.95
CA GLY A 403 -1.01 -13.44 -16.55
C GLY A 403 -1.27 -13.79 -15.07
N LYS A 404 -1.20 -12.78 -14.20
CA LYS A 404 -1.52 -12.90 -12.76
C LYS A 404 -2.98 -13.27 -12.51
N GLU A 405 -3.92 -12.59 -13.17
CA GLU A 405 -5.35 -12.90 -13.06
C GLU A 405 -5.67 -14.31 -13.60
N ALA A 406 -5.02 -14.73 -14.68
CA ALA A 406 -5.17 -16.08 -15.19
C ALA A 406 -4.61 -17.14 -14.22
N ALA A 407 -3.46 -16.88 -13.58
CA ALA A 407 -2.88 -17.79 -12.59
C ALA A 407 -3.81 -18.00 -11.38
N VAL A 408 -4.50 -16.94 -10.92
CA VAL A 408 -5.54 -17.05 -9.87
C VAL A 408 -6.68 -17.95 -10.33
N SER A 409 -7.15 -17.79 -11.57
CA SER A 409 -8.24 -18.62 -12.10
C SER A 409 -7.84 -20.07 -12.31
N ILE A 410 -6.63 -20.34 -12.81
CA ILE A 410 -6.10 -21.69 -13.00
C ILE A 410 -6.01 -22.42 -11.66
N ASP A 411 -5.47 -21.77 -10.63
CA ASP A 411 -5.38 -22.32 -9.28
C ASP A 411 -6.75 -22.71 -8.70
N ARG A 412 -7.75 -21.82 -8.88
CA ARG A 412 -9.12 -22.07 -8.45
C ARG A 412 -9.78 -23.19 -9.23
N TYR A 413 -9.63 -23.19 -10.55
CA TYR A 413 -10.14 -24.24 -11.42
C TYR A 413 -9.60 -25.61 -11.02
N LEU A 414 -8.28 -25.73 -10.82
CA LEU A 414 -7.63 -26.98 -10.43
C LEU A 414 -7.96 -27.40 -8.98
N SER A 415 -8.29 -26.44 -8.12
CA SER A 415 -8.70 -26.69 -6.73
C SER A 415 -10.22 -26.89 -6.56
N GLY A 416 -11.01 -26.85 -7.64
CA GLY A 416 -12.46 -26.96 -7.59
C GLY A 416 -13.18 -25.81 -6.86
N GLN A 417 -12.55 -24.63 -6.82
CA GLN A 417 -13.09 -23.42 -6.19
C GLN A 417 -13.89 -22.58 -7.19
N ASP A 418 -14.79 -21.72 -6.69
CA ASP A 418 -15.54 -20.77 -7.51
C ASP A 418 -14.57 -19.75 -8.18
N LEU A 419 -14.70 -19.60 -9.50
CA LEU A 419 -13.82 -18.73 -10.28
C LEU A 419 -14.07 -17.23 -10.03
N TYR A 420 -15.30 -16.85 -9.65
CA TYR A 420 -15.77 -15.47 -9.48
C TYR A 420 -15.67 -14.96 -8.05
N GLU A 421 -15.71 -15.85 -7.04
CA GLU A 421 -15.73 -15.46 -5.63
C GLU A 421 -14.55 -14.52 -5.27
N GLY A 422 -14.85 -13.35 -4.71
CA GLY A 422 -13.86 -12.37 -4.28
C GLY A 422 -13.01 -11.71 -5.39
N ARG A 423 -13.38 -11.86 -6.67
CA ARG A 423 -12.67 -11.24 -7.81
C ARG A 423 -13.11 -9.80 -8.11
N GLN A 424 -14.32 -9.43 -7.72
CA GLN A 424 -14.79 -8.04 -7.81
C GLN A 424 -14.23 -7.23 -6.64
N LYS A 425 -12.98 -6.79 -6.75
CA LYS A 425 -12.42 -5.83 -5.80
C LYS A 425 -12.69 -4.42 -6.29
N THR A 426 -13.75 -3.79 -5.77
CA THR A 426 -13.84 -2.32 -5.79
C THR A 426 -12.86 -1.78 -4.75
N TYR A 427 -11.64 -1.50 -5.17
CA TYR A 427 -10.69 -0.80 -4.30
C TYR A 427 -11.26 0.60 -4.01
N LYS A 428 -11.46 0.91 -2.72
CA LYS A 428 -11.77 2.28 -2.33
C LYS A 428 -10.50 3.10 -2.55
N VAL A 429 -10.54 4.03 -3.49
CA VAL A 429 -9.46 4.97 -3.72
C VAL A 429 -9.47 5.99 -2.57
N LEU A 430 -8.30 6.28 -1.99
CA LEU A 430 -8.13 7.34 -0.99
C LEU A 430 -8.76 8.65 -1.50
N LYS A 431 -9.78 9.13 -0.78
CA LYS A 431 -10.55 10.32 -1.16
C LYS A 431 -9.76 11.62 -0.94
N ASP A 432 -8.98 11.70 0.14
CA ASP A 432 -8.15 12.87 0.45
C ASP A 432 -6.84 12.45 1.12
N THR A 433 -5.75 13.17 0.82
CA THR A 433 -4.41 12.89 1.34
C THR A 433 -4.12 13.57 2.67
N PHE A 434 -3.60 12.76 3.60
CA PHE A 434 -3.07 13.18 4.88
C PHE A 434 -1.74 13.93 4.66
N LYS A 435 -1.66 15.16 5.18
CA LYS A 435 -0.55 16.16 5.10
C LYS A 435 -0.63 17.14 3.91
N LYS A 436 -1.36 18.25 4.13
CA LYS A 436 -1.37 19.46 3.29
C LYS A 436 -0.06 20.30 3.38
N ASP A 437 0.89 19.91 4.23
CA ASP A 437 2.08 20.72 4.57
C ASP A 437 3.40 20.24 3.94
N ALA A 438 3.36 19.31 2.99
CA ALA A 438 4.57 18.85 2.31
C ALA A 438 5.15 19.94 1.38
N LYS A 439 6.44 20.25 1.56
CA LYS A 439 7.13 21.28 0.78
C LYS A 439 7.47 20.80 -0.64
N PRO A 440 7.45 21.68 -1.66
CA PRO A 440 7.96 21.37 -2.98
C PRO A 440 9.45 20.99 -2.96
N ILE A 441 9.80 19.88 -3.61
CA ILE A 441 11.16 19.35 -3.79
C ILE A 441 11.30 18.92 -5.26
N PRO A 442 12.29 19.42 -6.01
CA PRO A 442 12.51 19.03 -7.40
C PRO A 442 12.70 17.52 -7.57
N ARG A 443 12.09 16.96 -8.63
CA ARG A 443 12.29 15.56 -9.04
C ARG A 443 13.72 15.35 -9.52
N SER A 444 14.34 14.24 -9.12
CA SER A 444 15.64 13.81 -9.64
C SER A 444 15.55 13.54 -11.15
N LYS A 445 16.46 14.12 -11.92
CA LYS A 445 16.55 13.91 -13.37
C LYS A 445 17.29 12.60 -13.66
N MET A 446 16.81 11.83 -14.62
CA MET A 446 17.49 10.63 -15.11
C MET A 446 18.81 11.05 -15.78
N PRO A 447 19.97 10.51 -15.34
CA PRO A 447 21.20 10.68 -16.09
C PRO A 447 21.09 9.98 -17.45
N GLU A 448 21.55 10.64 -18.50
CA GLU A 448 21.45 10.15 -19.87
C GLU A 448 22.77 10.31 -20.62
N THR A 449 23.01 9.42 -21.58
CA THR A 449 24.10 9.52 -22.54
C THR A 449 23.94 10.79 -23.38
N ALA A 450 25.05 11.49 -23.66
CA ALA A 450 25.05 12.69 -24.49
C ALA A 450 24.56 12.38 -25.92
N ILE A 451 23.83 13.32 -26.54
CA ILE A 451 23.13 13.12 -27.82
C ILE A 451 24.08 12.65 -28.94
N ASP A 452 25.28 13.23 -29.01
CA ASP A 452 26.32 12.90 -29.98
C ASP A 452 26.84 11.46 -29.88
N LYS A 453 26.58 10.79 -28.74
CA LYS A 453 26.96 9.40 -28.46
C LYS A 453 25.80 8.40 -28.54
N ARG A 454 24.57 8.84 -28.89
CA ARG A 454 23.36 7.98 -28.96
C ARG A 454 23.23 7.17 -30.25
N LEU A 455 24.23 7.19 -31.13
CA LEU A 455 24.18 6.51 -32.44
C LEU A 455 24.36 4.99 -32.35
N GLY A 456 24.72 4.45 -31.18
CA GLY A 456 24.79 3.01 -30.90
C GLY A 456 23.50 2.43 -30.31
N PHE A 457 23.53 1.13 -30.01
CA PHE A 457 22.45 0.41 -29.33
C PHE A 457 22.64 0.31 -27.80
N ASP A 458 23.63 1.02 -27.25
CA ASP A 458 23.81 1.15 -25.80
C ASP A 458 22.62 1.89 -25.17
N GLU A 459 22.38 1.65 -23.88
CA GLU A 459 21.30 2.33 -23.15
C GLU A 459 21.50 3.85 -23.16
N VAL A 460 20.41 4.58 -23.43
CA VAL A 460 20.41 6.05 -23.37
C VAL A 460 20.27 6.55 -21.94
N GLU A 461 19.28 6.05 -21.21
CA GLU A 461 19.14 6.32 -19.77
C GLU A 461 20.18 5.49 -18.99
N LEU A 462 20.89 6.09 -18.03
CA LEU A 462 22.00 5.45 -17.30
C LEU A 462 21.63 4.96 -15.89
N GLY A 463 20.41 5.24 -15.42
CA GLY A 463 19.95 4.88 -14.08
C GLY A 463 20.39 5.86 -12.99
N PHE A 464 19.80 5.73 -11.80
CA PHE A 464 20.20 6.53 -10.64
C PHE A 464 21.38 5.91 -9.91
N ASP A 465 22.19 6.76 -9.28
CA ASP A 465 23.08 6.31 -8.21
C ASP A 465 22.31 6.19 -6.88
N GLU A 466 22.96 5.58 -5.88
CA GLU A 466 22.37 5.33 -4.57
C GLU A 466 21.85 6.61 -3.90
N LYS A 467 22.67 7.67 -3.91
CA LYS A 467 22.34 8.95 -3.27
C LYS A 467 21.11 9.60 -3.93
N THR A 468 21.04 9.55 -5.26
CA THR A 468 19.93 10.11 -6.04
C THR A 468 18.66 9.29 -5.83
N ALA A 469 18.77 7.96 -5.78
CA ALA A 469 17.64 7.08 -5.54
C ALA A 469 17.05 7.27 -4.13
N ILE A 470 17.89 7.31 -3.08
CA ILE A 470 17.45 7.60 -1.71
C ILE A 470 16.76 8.97 -1.65
N LYS A 471 17.39 10.01 -2.22
CA LYS A 471 16.84 11.37 -2.23
C LYS A 471 15.48 11.43 -2.93
N GLU A 472 15.34 10.77 -4.07
CA GLU A 472 14.08 10.71 -4.82
C GLU A 472 13.02 9.91 -4.05
N ALA A 473 13.40 8.81 -3.40
CA ALA A 473 12.50 8.00 -2.58
C ALA A 473 11.99 8.75 -1.33
N GLN A 474 12.83 9.59 -0.70
CA GLN A 474 12.47 10.45 0.43
C GLN A 474 11.44 11.53 0.07
N ARG A 475 11.20 11.79 -1.22
CA ARG A 475 10.08 12.63 -1.66
C ARG A 475 8.73 11.91 -1.51
N CYS A 476 8.68 10.59 -1.31
CA CYS A 476 7.40 9.87 -1.22
C CYS A 476 6.54 10.37 -0.04
N LEU A 477 5.26 10.63 -0.29
CA LEU A 477 4.32 11.09 0.73
C LEU A 477 3.80 9.91 1.57
N VAL A 478 3.39 10.21 2.81
CA VAL A 478 2.64 9.27 3.65
C VAL A 478 1.15 9.27 3.29
N CYS A 479 0.81 8.85 2.07
CA CYS A 479 -0.57 8.79 1.59
C CYS A 479 -1.28 7.48 1.95
N GLU A 480 -1.41 7.18 3.25
CA GLU A 480 -2.26 6.09 3.78
C GLU A 480 -3.00 6.54 5.04
N CYS A 481 -4.12 5.90 5.33
CA CYS A 481 -4.92 6.16 6.53
C CYS A 481 -4.62 5.12 7.63
N LYS A 482 -3.43 5.15 8.21
CA LYS A 482 -3.02 4.25 9.31
C LYS A 482 -2.79 4.94 10.66
N SER A 483 -3.17 6.21 10.82
CA SER A 483 -2.92 6.98 12.06
C SER A 483 -3.35 6.27 13.34
N CYS A 484 -4.50 5.59 13.35
CA CYS A 484 -4.99 4.85 14.52
C CYS A 484 -4.24 3.55 14.81
N MET A 485 -3.49 3.03 13.84
CA MET A 485 -2.68 1.82 13.96
C MET A 485 -1.21 2.13 14.25
N THR A 486 -0.69 3.29 13.82
CA THR A 486 0.73 3.68 13.94
C THR A 486 1.29 3.34 15.32
N ASP A 487 0.58 3.73 16.39
CA ASP A 487 1.03 3.53 17.77
C ASP A 487 0.18 2.54 18.58
N CYS A 488 -0.61 1.71 17.91
CA CYS A 488 -1.49 0.75 18.56
C CYS A 488 -1.03 -0.69 18.34
N GLU A 489 -0.27 -1.24 19.29
CA GLU A 489 0.16 -2.65 19.28
C GLU A 489 -1.02 -3.63 19.18
N PHE A 490 -2.15 -3.30 19.82
CA PHE A 490 -3.37 -4.12 19.73
C PHE A 490 -3.89 -4.23 18.30
N LEU A 491 -4.07 -3.10 17.59
CA LEU A 491 -4.55 -3.11 16.22
C LEU A 491 -3.54 -3.82 15.29
N ASN A 492 -2.25 -3.53 15.45
CA ASN A 492 -1.20 -4.18 14.65
C ASN A 492 -1.09 -5.70 14.89
N HIS A 493 -1.54 -6.19 16.05
CA HIS A 493 -1.51 -7.61 16.36
C HIS A 493 -2.75 -8.38 15.85
N PHE A 494 -3.94 -7.78 15.88
CA PHE A 494 -5.19 -8.50 15.62
C PHE A 494 -5.83 -8.24 14.24
N CYS A 495 -5.37 -7.23 13.50
CA CYS A 495 -5.96 -6.87 12.22
C CYS A 495 -5.00 -6.17 11.26
N GLU A 496 -5.27 -6.25 9.96
CA GLU A 496 -4.56 -5.48 8.93
C GLU A 496 -5.12 -4.06 8.77
N SER A 497 -6.40 -3.88 9.15
CA SER A 497 -7.08 -2.59 9.19
C SER A 497 -8.10 -2.57 10.33
N PRO A 498 -8.48 -1.40 10.87
CA PRO A 498 -9.53 -1.32 11.88
C PRO A 498 -10.87 -1.87 11.37
N LYS A 499 -11.14 -1.73 10.06
CA LYS A 499 -12.33 -2.27 9.40
C LYS A 499 -12.39 -3.79 9.42
N ASP A 500 -11.26 -4.47 9.21
CA ASP A 500 -11.15 -5.91 9.39
C ASP A 500 -11.53 -6.33 10.82
N LEU A 501 -11.03 -5.62 11.83
CA LEU A 501 -11.39 -5.91 13.23
C LEU A 501 -12.88 -5.70 13.52
N VAL A 502 -13.49 -4.62 13.00
CA VAL A 502 -14.93 -4.37 13.18
C VAL A 502 -15.76 -5.46 12.48
N ASN A 503 -15.36 -5.90 11.29
CA ASN A 503 -16.04 -7.00 10.59
C ASN A 503 -15.92 -8.32 11.36
N LYS A 504 -14.73 -8.66 11.86
CA LYS A 504 -14.52 -9.82 12.75
C LYS A 504 -15.44 -9.78 13.97
N TYR A 505 -15.62 -8.61 14.58
CA TYR A 505 -16.56 -8.46 15.69
C TYR A 505 -18.00 -8.77 15.25
N LYS A 506 -18.47 -8.19 14.14
CA LYS A 506 -19.82 -8.42 13.59
C LYS A 506 -20.09 -9.87 13.22
N ASP A 507 -19.08 -10.56 12.70
CA ASP A 507 -19.17 -11.97 12.29
C ASP A 507 -19.12 -12.94 13.49
N GLY A 508 -19.15 -12.41 14.72
CA GLY A 508 -19.13 -13.19 15.95
C GLY A 508 -17.76 -13.79 16.29
N ALA A 509 -16.67 -13.31 15.68
CA ALA A 509 -15.33 -13.85 15.94
C ALA A 509 -14.91 -13.68 17.40
N PHE A 510 -15.37 -12.62 18.07
CA PHE A 510 -15.05 -12.39 19.48
C PHE A 510 -15.76 -13.39 20.40
N ILE A 511 -16.93 -13.90 20.02
CA ILE A 511 -17.62 -14.99 20.74
C ILE A 511 -16.83 -16.30 20.62
N LYS A 512 -16.17 -16.52 19.49
CA LYS A 512 -15.29 -17.69 19.25
C LYS A 512 -13.91 -17.53 19.89
N ARG A 513 -13.42 -16.30 20.01
CA ARG A 513 -12.13 -15.96 20.63
C ARG A 513 -12.31 -14.81 21.63
N PRO A 514 -12.85 -15.09 22.84
CA PRO A 514 -13.20 -14.06 23.84
C PRO A 514 -12.02 -13.19 24.29
N ALA A 515 -10.77 -13.67 24.16
CA ALA A 515 -9.59 -12.94 24.59
C ALA A 515 -9.32 -11.64 23.80
N ILE A 516 -9.73 -11.57 22.52
CA ILE A 516 -9.40 -10.46 21.63
C ILE A 516 -9.79 -9.09 22.22
N PRO A 517 -11.05 -8.81 22.60
CA PRO A 517 -11.40 -7.50 23.13
C PRO A 517 -10.71 -7.17 24.47
N TYR A 518 -10.30 -8.17 25.27
CA TYR A 518 -9.54 -7.97 26.51
C TYR A 518 -8.08 -7.57 26.27
N CYS A 519 -7.56 -7.74 25.06
CA CYS A 519 -6.24 -7.26 24.68
C CYS A 519 -6.19 -5.76 24.31
N CYS A 520 -7.31 -5.04 24.36
CA CYS A 520 -7.37 -3.59 24.14
C CYS A 520 -7.24 -2.83 25.47
N ASN A 521 -6.35 -1.83 25.53
CA ASN A 521 -6.16 -1.00 26.73
C ASN A 521 -7.27 0.03 27.00
N ILE A 522 -8.19 0.26 26.06
CA ILE A 522 -9.25 1.28 26.17
C ILE A 522 -8.64 2.67 26.50
N CYS A 523 -7.63 3.05 25.72
CA CYS A 523 -6.84 4.27 25.92
C CYS A 523 -7.33 5.46 25.06
N ASP A 524 -8.30 5.22 24.16
CA ASP A 524 -8.96 6.19 23.28
C ASP A 524 -8.01 6.95 22.33
N LEU A 525 -6.76 6.50 22.16
CA LEU A 525 -5.83 7.11 21.20
C LEU A 525 -6.37 7.00 19.77
N CYS A 526 -6.94 5.84 19.42
CA CYS A 526 -7.54 5.59 18.11
C CYS A 526 -8.62 6.62 17.74
N GLU A 527 -9.43 7.07 18.70
CA GLU A 527 -10.44 8.11 18.49
C GLU A 527 -9.77 9.45 18.20
N LYS A 528 -8.76 9.80 19.00
CA LYS A 528 -8.07 11.08 18.89
C LYS A 528 -7.35 11.27 17.56
N VAL A 529 -6.71 10.22 17.05
CA VAL A 529 -5.88 10.30 15.83
C VAL A 529 -6.63 9.92 14.55
N CYS A 530 -7.84 9.36 14.67
CA CYS A 530 -8.65 9.02 13.52
C CYS A 530 -9.38 10.27 12.98
N PRO A 531 -9.27 10.58 11.68
CA PRO A 531 -9.98 11.71 11.07
C PRO A 531 -11.51 11.58 11.16
N GLU A 532 -12.01 10.35 11.18
CA GLU A 532 -13.44 10.03 11.29
C GLU A 532 -13.88 9.75 12.74
N GLY A 533 -12.98 9.85 13.73
CA GLY A 533 -13.30 9.62 15.14
C GLY A 533 -13.53 8.15 15.53
N LEU A 534 -12.86 7.19 14.87
CA LEU A 534 -13.01 5.76 15.18
C LEU A 534 -12.51 5.41 16.59
N ASN A 535 -13.43 5.07 17.51
CA ASN A 535 -13.08 4.56 18.84
C ASN A 535 -13.20 3.02 18.94
N ILE A 536 -12.08 2.33 18.74
CA ILE A 536 -11.95 0.87 18.93
C ILE A 536 -12.02 0.48 20.41
N GLY A 537 -11.58 1.34 21.33
CA GLY A 537 -11.67 1.11 22.77
C GLY A 537 -13.12 0.93 23.25
N LYS A 538 -14.01 1.79 22.77
CA LYS A 538 -15.46 1.73 23.01
C LYS A 538 -16.05 0.42 22.47
N MET A 539 -15.75 0.07 21.22
CA MET A 539 -16.20 -1.20 20.62
C MET A 539 -15.72 -2.41 21.40
N CYS A 540 -14.43 -2.48 21.76
CA CYS A 540 -13.90 -3.58 22.57
C CYS A 540 -14.60 -3.65 23.93
N ASN A 541 -14.92 -2.50 24.55
CA ASN A 541 -15.64 -2.49 25.81
C ASN A 541 -17.11 -2.92 25.69
N GLU A 542 -17.80 -2.57 24.59
CA GLU A 542 -19.14 -3.09 24.26
C GLU A 542 -19.09 -4.61 24.08
N ALA A 543 -18.13 -5.12 23.31
CA ALA A 543 -17.95 -6.56 23.11
C ALA A 543 -17.63 -7.32 24.41
N LYS A 544 -16.87 -6.72 25.34
CA LYS A 544 -16.66 -7.31 26.67
C LYS A 544 -17.97 -7.45 27.45
N GLN A 545 -18.89 -6.48 27.35
CA GLN A 545 -20.20 -6.55 28.01
C GLN A 545 -21.03 -7.71 27.44
N GLU A 546 -21.08 -7.84 26.12
CA GLU A 546 -21.77 -8.95 25.44
C GLU A 546 -21.18 -10.31 25.85
N LEU A 547 -19.85 -10.40 25.99
CA LEU A 547 -19.18 -11.61 26.47
C LEU A 547 -19.56 -11.94 27.91
N VAL A 548 -19.69 -10.95 28.79
CA VAL A 548 -20.17 -11.16 30.17
C VAL A 548 -21.62 -11.65 30.16
N GLU A 549 -22.50 -11.01 29.39
CA GLU A 549 -23.92 -11.37 29.30
C GLU A 549 -24.13 -12.79 28.78
N CYS A 550 -23.32 -13.26 27.84
CA CYS A 550 -23.37 -14.64 27.34
C CYS A 550 -22.51 -15.64 28.13
N GLY A 551 -21.95 -15.25 29.28
CA GLY A 551 -21.19 -16.13 30.18
C GLY A 551 -19.80 -16.53 29.66
N LYS A 552 -19.25 -15.81 28.69
CA LYS A 552 -17.91 -16.01 28.11
C LYS A 552 -16.86 -15.02 28.63
N GLY A 553 -17.28 -14.05 29.43
CA GLY A 553 -16.44 -13.05 30.10
C GLY A 553 -16.90 -12.79 31.54
N PRO A 554 -16.05 -12.15 32.38
CA PRO A 554 -14.64 -11.90 32.15
C PRO A 554 -13.85 -13.20 32.00
N LEU A 555 -12.68 -13.16 31.33
CA LEU A 555 -11.87 -14.36 31.14
C LEU A 555 -11.46 -15.00 32.49
N PRO A 556 -11.25 -16.33 32.55
CA PRO A 556 -10.80 -17.01 33.77
C PRO A 556 -9.52 -16.41 34.39
N THR A 557 -8.62 -15.88 33.56
CA THR A 557 -7.39 -15.22 33.98
C THR A 557 -7.63 -13.91 34.75
N HIS A 558 -8.81 -13.30 34.65
CA HIS A 558 -9.20 -12.11 35.42
C HIS A 558 -9.71 -12.43 36.83
N LYS A 559 -9.73 -13.70 37.26
CA LYS A 559 -10.24 -14.10 38.58
C LYS A 559 -9.59 -13.33 39.74
N LEU A 560 -8.30 -13.01 39.63
CA LEU A 560 -7.59 -12.21 40.64
C LEU A 560 -8.09 -10.77 40.68
N VAL A 561 -8.36 -10.17 39.52
CA VAL A 561 -8.92 -8.81 39.43
C VAL A 561 -10.32 -8.78 40.05
N ILE A 562 -11.15 -9.78 39.77
CA ILE A 562 -12.52 -9.86 40.33
C ILE A 562 -12.46 -9.95 41.87
N LYS A 563 -11.62 -10.84 42.40
CA LYS A 563 -11.45 -10.99 43.85
C LYS A 563 -10.92 -9.72 44.53
N ASP A 564 -9.94 -9.06 43.91
CA ASP A 564 -9.44 -7.78 44.38
C ASP A 564 -10.57 -6.74 44.44
N GLN A 565 -11.43 -6.70 43.41
CA GLN A 565 -12.59 -5.83 43.40
C GLN A 565 -13.61 -6.16 44.49
N ASP A 566 -13.79 -7.42 44.87
CA ASP A 566 -14.64 -7.79 46.01
C ASP A 566 -14.07 -7.30 47.34
N TRP A 567 -12.75 -7.38 47.53
CA TRP A 567 -12.09 -6.91 48.76
C TRP A 567 -12.14 -5.39 48.89
N VAL A 568 -11.78 -4.63 47.86
CA VAL A 568 -11.81 -3.16 47.92
C VAL A 568 -13.24 -2.57 47.99
N ARG A 569 -14.25 -3.43 47.96
CA ARG A 569 -15.66 -3.10 48.19
C ARG A 569 -16.15 -3.46 49.59
N SER A 570 -15.40 -4.25 50.35
CA SER A 570 -15.82 -4.69 51.67
C SER A 570 -15.61 -3.61 52.72
N ASP A 571 -16.37 -3.68 53.80
CA ASP A 571 -16.30 -2.71 54.90
C ASP A 571 -14.89 -2.65 55.54
N GLU A 572 -14.11 -3.74 55.42
CA GLU A 572 -12.74 -3.83 55.93
C GLU A 572 -11.72 -2.98 55.16
N PHE A 573 -11.98 -2.68 53.88
CA PHE A 573 -11.04 -1.95 53.01
C PHE A 573 -11.56 -0.58 52.55
N MET A 574 -12.70 -0.14 53.08
CA MET A 574 -13.25 1.18 52.80
C MET A 574 -13.13 2.12 54.00
N LEU A 575 -12.92 3.39 53.70
CA LEU A 575 -12.88 4.46 54.69
C LEU A 575 -13.71 5.63 54.19
N SER A 576 -14.56 6.20 55.03
CA SER A 576 -15.34 7.39 54.68
C SER A 576 -15.60 8.19 55.94
N ILE A 577 -14.75 9.21 56.14
CA ILE A 577 -14.71 10.00 57.36
C ILE A 577 -14.88 11.47 56.98
N PRO A 578 -15.91 12.16 57.50
CA PRO A 578 -16.01 13.61 57.43
C PRO A 578 -14.78 14.29 58.04
N ASN A 579 -14.69 15.60 57.90
CA ASN A 579 -13.68 16.36 58.63
C ASN A 579 -13.76 16.05 60.14
N PRO A 580 -12.63 15.89 60.86
CA PRO A 580 -12.64 15.49 62.28
C PRO A 580 -13.53 16.34 63.19
N ASP A 581 -13.70 17.62 62.86
CA ASP A 581 -14.49 18.58 63.64
C ASP A 581 -15.97 18.66 63.20
N LYS A 582 -16.41 17.86 62.23
CA LYS A 582 -17.73 17.97 61.60
C LYS A 582 -18.46 16.63 61.48
N ARG A 583 -19.79 16.69 61.46
CA ARG A 583 -20.66 15.51 61.19
C ARG A 583 -20.81 15.20 59.70
N LYS A 584 -20.59 16.20 58.84
CA LYS A 584 -20.68 16.15 57.38
C LYS A 584 -19.64 17.11 56.79
N SER A 585 -19.25 16.84 55.56
CA SER A 585 -18.25 17.59 54.81
C SER A 585 -18.81 17.96 53.43
N SER A 586 -18.88 19.25 53.12
CA SER A 586 -19.30 19.73 51.79
C SER A 586 -18.29 19.36 50.69
N ARG A 587 -17.03 19.18 51.07
CA ARG A 587 -15.93 18.83 50.18
C ARG A 587 -15.30 17.50 50.58
N VAL A 588 -15.01 16.64 49.63
CA VAL A 588 -14.39 15.32 49.91
C VAL A 588 -13.20 15.06 49.01
N PHE A 589 -12.11 14.58 49.60
CA PHE A 589 -10.95 14.07 48.89
C PHE A 589 -11.05 12.56 48.66
N MET A 590 -10.88 12.14 47.41
CA MET A 590 -10.76 10.73 47.05
C MET A 590 -9.44 10.49 46.29
N PRO A 591 -8.39 10.00 46.96
CA PRO A 591 -7.06 9.79 46.37
C PRO A 591 -7.05 8.68 45.31
N GLY A 592 -8.01 7.76 45.37
CA GLY A 592 -8.07 6.54 44.56
C GLY A 592 -7.33 5.37 45.20
N CYS A 593 -7.71 4.14 44.83
CA CYS A 593 -7.24 2.91 45.47
C CYS A 593 -5.71 2.70 45.31
N HIS A 594 -5.19 2.78 44.08
CA HIS A 594 -3.76 2.53 43.83
C HIS A 594 -2.83 3.53 44.54
N LEU A 595 -3.15 4.82 44.54
CA LEU A 595 -2.31 5.81 45.21
C LEU A 595 -2.27 5.56 46.72
N SER A 596 -3.40 5.18 47.30
CA SER A 596 -3.51 4.85 48.72
C SER A 596 -2.72 3.60 49.10
N ALA A 597 -2.67 2.59 48.22
CA ALA A 597 -1.89 1.39 48.45
C ALA A 597 -0.38 1.63 48.26
N TYR A 598 -0.01 2.39 47.23
CA TYR A 598 1.38 2.59 46.83
C TYR A 598 2.11 3.65 47.66
N SER A 599 1.46 4.80 47.91
CA SER A 599 2.05 5.91 48.68
C SER A 599 1.05 6.49 49.69
N PRO A 600 0.79 5.76 50.80
CA PRO A 600 -0.09 6.25 51.87
C PRO A 600 0.35 7.61 52.42
N GLN A 601 1.66 7.85 52.54
CA GLN A 601 2.19 9.10 53.05
C GLN A 601 1.82 10.29 52.16
N SER A 602 1.89 10.15 50.83
CA SER A 602 1.46 11.20 49.91
C SER A 602 -0.04 11.50 50.03
N VAL A 603 -0.86 10.48 50.30
CA VAL A 603 -2.29 10.66 50.55
C VAL A 603 -2.53 11.45 51.84
N ILE A 604 -1.83 11.10 52.92
CA ILE A 604 -1.91 11.81 54.20
C ILE A 604 -1.49 13.27 54.03
N SER A 605 -0.32 13.52 53.41
CA SER A 605 0.16 14.89 53.17
C SER A 605 -0.79 15.71 52.29
N ALA A 606 -1.41 15.10 51.28
CA ALA A 606 -2.41 15.79 50.46
C ALA A 606 -3.68 16.11 51.26
N TYR A 607 -4.14 15.18 52.10
CA TYR A 607 -5.31 15.39 52.92
C TYR A 607 -5.08 16.45 54.01
N ASP A 608 -3.96 16.40 54.72
CA ASP A 608 -3.58 17.38 55.73
C ASP A 608 -3.53 18.79 55.15
N TRP A 609 -2.95 18.92 53.94
CA TRP A 609 -2.92 20.20 53.24
C TRP A 609 -4.31 20.67 52.83
N LEU A 610 -5.16 19.78 52.30
CA LEU A 610 -6.52 20.13 51.93
C LEU A 610 -7.33 20.62 53.15
N ILE A 611 -7.21 19.96 54.30
CA ILE A 611 -7.86 20.40 55.53
C ILE A 611 -7.30 21.75 56.02
N SER A 612 -5.99 21.97 55.86
CA SER A 612 -5.36 23.22 56.28
C SER A 612 -5.86 24.45 55.50
N ASN A 613 -6.23 24.28 54.23
CA ASN A 613 -6.78 25.35 53.40
C ASN A 613 -8.33 25.38 53.46
N ASP A 614 -8.98 24.24 53.68
CA ASP A 614 -10.44 24.12 53.78
C ASP A 614 -10.84 23.09 54.86
N LYS A 615 -11.23 23.62 56.03
CA LYS A 615 -11.64 22.83 57.21
C LYS A 615 -12.96 22.05 57.01
N ASP A 616 -13.61 22.12 55.85
CA ASP A 616 -14.75 21.27 55.53
C ASP A 616 -14.37 19.98 54.80
N THR A 617 -13.10 19.80 54.43
CA THR A 617 -12.69 18.65 53.63
C THR A 617 -12.71 17.34 54.45
N GLY A 618 -13.49 16.36 53.99
CA GLY A 618 -13.46 14.97 54.45
C GLY A 618 -12.71 14.05 53.47
N ILE A 619 -12.63 12.75 53.76
CA ILE A 619 -11.91 11.77 52.93
C ILE A 619 -12.76 10.51 52.66
N ILE A 620 -12.67 10.01 51.42
CA ILE A 620 -13.20 8.71 51.01
C ILE A 620 -12.07 7.87 50.41
N LEU A 621 -11.87 6.67 50.95
CA LEU A 621 -11.07 5.60 50.36
C LEU A 621 -12.03 4.51 49.87
N LYS A 622 -12.39 4.56 48.59
CA LYS A 622 -13.25 3.58 47.93
C LYS A 622 -12.87 3.44 46.46
N CYS A 623 -13.09 2.26 45.88
CA CYS A 623 -12.82 2.03 44.46
C CYS A 623 -13.85 2.75 43.57
N CYS A 624 -13.39 3.37 42.48
CA CYS A 624 -14.27 3.97 41.46
C CYS A 624 -14.92 2.94 40.51
N GLY A 625 -14.56 1.65 40.62
CA GLY A 625 -15.07 0.56 39.78
C GLY A 625 -14.47 0.49 38.36
N ASN A 626 -13.43 1.26 38.05
CA ASN A 626 -12.81 1.22 36.72
C ASN A 626 -12.29 -0.18 36.30
N PRO A 627 -11.71 -1.03 37.17
CA PRO A 627 -11.34 -2.40 36.80
C PRO A 627 -12.56 -3.23 36.38
N THR A 628 -13.62 -3.24 37.18
CA THR A 628 -14.90 -3.91 36.88
C THR A 628 -15.48 -3.43 35.55
N ARG A 629 -15.52 -2.11 35.32
CA ARG A 629 -15.93 -1.50 34.05
C ARG A 629 -15.10 -2.01 32.88
N SER A 630 -13.78 -2.07 33.05
CA SER A 630 -12.83 -2.48 32.00
C SER A 630 -12.91 -3.97 31.65
N LEU A 631 -13.50 -4.79 32.54
CA LEU A 631 -13.77 -6.20 32.30
C LEU A 631 -15.12 -6.46 31.60
N GLY A 632 -15.93 -5.41 31.40
CA GLY A 632 -17.27 -5.52 30.79
C GLY A 632 -18.38 -5.87 31.78
N ASP A 633 -18.11 -6.01 33.07
CA ASP A 633 -19.14 -6.29 34.08
C ASP A 633 -19.91 -5.01 34.43
N HIS A 634 -20.85 -4.66 33.55
CA HIS A 634 -21.61 -3.43 33.63
C HIS A 634 -22.55 -3.41 34.85
N ALA A 635 -23.16 -4.56 35.19
CA ALA A 635 -24.09 -4.66 36.29
C ALA A 635 -23.40 -4.39 37.64
N SER A 636 -22.28 -5.07 37.91
CA SER A 636 -21.50 -4.83 39.13
C SER A 636 -20.95 -3.40 39.16
N PHE A 637 -20.49 -2.88 38.03
CA PHE A 637 -19.99 -1.52 37.95
C PHE A 637 -21.06 -0.46 38.27
N GLN A 638 -22.30 -0.62 37.78
CA GLN A 638 -23.39 0.30 38.11
C GLN A 638 -23.72 0.30 39.60
N ASN A 639 -23.74 -0.88 40.23
CA ASN A 639 -23.92 -1.00 41.67
C ASN A 639 -22.80 -0.27 42.43
N MET A 640 -21.53 -0.44 42.02
CA MET A 640 -20.40 0.26 42.65
C MET A 640 -20.50 1.78 42.53
N ILE A 641 -20.91 2.30 41.38
CA ILE A 641 -21.09 3.75 41.18
C ILE A 641 -22.24 4.29 42.03
N LYS A 642 -23.33 3.52 42.15
CA LYS A 642 -24.45 3.88 43.04
C LYS A 642 -23.98 3.92 44.49
N ASP A 643 -23.31 2.88 44.96
CA ASP A 643 -22.80 2.79 46.34
C ASP A 643 -21.80 3.92 46.66
N LEU A 644 -20.97 4.32 45.70
CA LEU A 644 -20.08 5.47 45.85
C LEU A 644 -20.85 6.79 45.89
N THR A 645 -21.87 6.95 45.05
CA THR A 645 -22.70 8.16 45.00
C THR A 645 -23.50 8.34 46.28
N ASP A 646 -24.09 7.26 46.80
CA ASP A 646 -24.84 7.27 48.05
C ASP A 646 -23.92 7.61 49.23
N GLU A 647 -22.68 7.13 49.21
CA GLU A 647 -21.66 7.45 50.22
C GLU A 647 -21.24 8.93 50.17
N ILE A 648 -21.01 9.48 48.98
CA ILE A 648 -20.71 10.91 48.81
C ILE A 648 -21.88 11.78 49.34
N LYS A 649 -23.12 11.37 49.08
CA LYS A 649 -24.32 12.04 49.63
C LYS A 649 -24.43 11.89 51.14
N ARG A 650 -24.11 10.71 51.69
CA ARG A 650 -24.08 10.45 53.14
C ARG A 650 -23.11 11.40 53.85
N MET A 651 -21.94 11.60 53.24
CA MET A 651 -20.91 12.55 53.67
C MET A 651 -21.37 14.01 53.60
N GLY A 652 -22.38 14.32 52.77
CA GLY A 652 -22.92 15.67 52.58
C GLY A 652 -22.15 16.50 51.56
N ALA A 653 -21.39 15.85 50.67
CA ALA A 653 -20.48 16.54 49.77
C ALA A 653 -21.15 16.99 48.47
N ASP A 654 -20.90 18.23 48.08
CA ASP A 654 -21.24 18.81 46.79
C ASP A 654 -20.00 19.01 45.89
N GLU A 655 -18.78 18.87 46.44
CA GLU A 655 -17.51 18.86 45.69
C GLU A 655 -16.64 17.63 46.00
N LEU A 656 -16.10 17.02 44.94
CA LEU A 656 -15.20 15.86 45.00
C LEU A 656 -13.84 16.20 44.36
N ILE A 657 -12.77 16.05 45.14
CA ILE A 657 -11.38 16.25 44.71
C ILE A 657 -10.74 14.89 44.43
N LEU A 658 -10.23 14.71 43.21
CA LEU A 658 -9.68 13.44 42.74
C LEU A 658 -8.19 13.55 42.41
N ALA A 659 -7.36 12.72 43.04
CA ALA A 659 -5.95 12.60 42.66
C ALA A 659 -5.74 11.65 41.47
N CYS A 660 -6.54 10.59 41.37
CA CYS A 660 -6.36 9.56 40.34
C CYS A 660 -7.02 9.93 39.00
N PRO A 661 -6.28 10.00 37.88
CA PRO A 661 -6.85 10.28 36.55
C PRO A 661 -7.90 9.25 36.09
N ASN A 662 -7.77 7.98 36.49
CA ASN A 662 -8.78 6.96 36.19
C ASN A 662 -10.09 7.19 36.97
N CYS A 663 -10.01 7.59 38.24
CA CYS A 663 -11.19 7.94 39.03
C CYS A 663 -11.89 9.16 38.39
N LEU A 664 -11.10 10.16 38.00
CA LEU A 664 -11.60 11.35 37.32
C LEU A 664 -12.34 10.98 36.03
N ARG A 665 -11.72 10.19 35.14
CA ARG A 665 -12.38 9.71 33.91
C ARG A 665 -13.66 8.92 34.19
N THR A 666 -13.66 8.07 35.21
CA THR A 666 -14.75 7.14 35.49
C THR A 666 -15.96 7.83 36.13
N ILE A 667 -15.72 8.77 37.04
CA ILE A 667 -16.77 9.46 37.81
C ILE A 667 -17.32 10.67 37.07
N ASN A 668 -16.47 11.41 36.37
CA ASN A 668 -16.87 12.63 35.64
C ASN A 668 -17.91 12.36 34.54
N GLN A 669 -18.04 11.10 34.10
CA GLN A 669 -19.05 10.68 33.14
C GLN A 669 -20.43 10.37 33.76
N ARG A 670 -20.56 10.34 35.11
CA ARG A 670 -21.70 9.64 35.77
C ARG A 670 -22.25 10.28 37.05
N ALA A 671 -21.49 11.12 37.75
CA ALA A 671 -21.99 11.77 38.98
C ALA A 671 -22.68 13.12 38.65
N SER A 672 -23.97 13.08 38.30
CA SER A 672 -24.76 14.29 38.07
C SER A 672 -24.96 15.09 39.37
N GLY A 673 -24.59 16.37 39.38
CA GLY A 673 -24.86 17.28 40.49
C GLY A 673 -23.77 17.40 41.57
N ILE A 674 -22.60 16.78 41.37
CA ILE A 674 -21.42 16.96 42.23
C ILE A 674 -20.33 17.65 41.41
N LYS A 675 -19.72 18.70 41.96
CA LYS A 675 -18.59 19.39 41.33
C LYS A 675 -17.34 18.53 41.44
N ILE A 676 -16.70 18.18 40.32
CA ILE A 676 -15.51 17.31 40.31
C ILE A 676 -14.29 18.13 39.90
N ARG A 677 -13.21 18.04 40.68
CA ARG A 677 -11.93 18.70 40.39
C ARG A 677 -10.78 17.73 40.56
N SER A 678 -9.70 17.93 39.82
CA SER A 678 -8.45 17.22 40.11
C SER A 678 -7.76 17.86 41.33
N LEU A 679 -7.06 17.05 42.12
CA LEU A 679 -6.13 17.57 43.13
C LEU A 679 -5.12 18.54 42.50
N TYR A 680 -4.66 18.26 41.28
CA TYR A 680 -3.68 19.08 40.58
C TYR A 680 -4.24 20.45 40.17
N ASP A 681 -5.54 20.53 39.86
CA ASP A 681 -6.20 21.81 39.59
C ASP A 681 -6.23 22.67 40.87
N VAL A 682 -6.60 22.05 42.00
CA VAL A 682 -6.62 22.72 43.31
C VAL A 682 -5.24 23.24 43.71
N LEU A 683 -4.21 22.39 43.58
CA LEU A 683 -2.83 22.78 43.90
C LEU A 683 -2.31 23.90 42.98
N ALA A 684 -2.64 23.86 41.69
CA ALA A 684 -2.18 24.85 40.72
C ALA A 684 -2.84 26.23 40.89
N GLU A 685 -4.09 26.28 41.33
CA GLU A 685 -4.80 27.53 41.67
C GLU A 685 -4.19 28.19 42.92
N GLU A 686 -3.84 27.39 43.93
CA GLU A 686 -3.30 27.88 45.21
C GLU A 686 -1.77 28.04 45.21
N GLY A 687 -1.08 27.53 44.18
CA GLY A 687 0.36 27.70 43.95
C GLY A 687 1.26 26.98 44.95
N LYS A 688 0.81 25.88 45.56
CA LYS A 688 1.56 25.13 46.59
C LYS A 688 1.86 23.71 46.14
N ILE A 689 3.05 23.22 46.49
CA ILE A 689 3.46 21.82 46.30
C ILE A 689 3.57 21.15 47.66
N LEU A 690 3.06 19.93 47.73
CA LEU A 690 3.15 19.04 48.89
C LEU A 690 4.50 18.34 48.84
N ALA A 691 5.53 18.89 49.48
CA ALA A 691 6.88 18.33 49.42
C ALA A 691 7.25 17.58 50.70
N ASP A 692 7.77 16.36 50.52
CA ASP A 692 8.78 15.77 51.39
C ASP A 692 10.01 15.45 50.51
N SER A 693 11.11 16.17 50.78
CA SER A 693 12.50 16.09 50.24
C SER A 693 12.80 15.70 48.77
N HIS A 694 13.42 16.66 48.06
CA HIS A 694 14.53 16.57 47.10
C HIS A 694 14.54 15.51 45.96
N LYS A 695 14.13 15.92 44.76
CA LYS A 695 14.87 15.74 43.50
C LYS A 695 14.53 16.89 42.55
N THR A 696 15.35 17.94 42.53
CA THR A 696 15.36 18.87 41.40
C THR A 696 16.09 18.20 40.25
N GLY A 697 15.49 18.20 39.06
CA GLY A 697 16.05 17.44 37.94
C GLY A 697 15.36 17.72 36.62
N ILE A 698 15.82 17.01 35.59
CA ILE A 698 15.20 17.00 34.27
C ILE A 698 14.42 15.69 34.15
N PHE A 699 13.12 15.77 33.85
CA PHE A 699 12.24 14.60 33.76
C PHE A 699 11.57 14.52 32.38
N SER A 700 11.32 13.29 31.91
CA SER A 700 10.45 13.06 30.76
C SER A 700 9.00 12.97 31.24
N ILE A 701 8.09 13.82 30.77
CA ILE A 701 6.70 13.78 31.25
C ILE A 701 5.87 12.71 30.54
N HIS A 702 5.18 11.87 31.33
CA HIS A 702 4.18 10.94 30.84
C HIS A 702 2.78 11.36 31.29
N ASP A 703 2.00 11.87 30.31
CA ASP A 703 0.58 12.12 30.45
C ASP A 703 -0.22 10.79 30.36
N PRO A 704 -0.91 10.36 31.43
CA PRO A 704 -1.70 9.13 31.45
C PRO A 704 -2.86 9.18 30.46
N CYS A 705 -3.10 8.07 29.76
CA CYS A 705 -4.21 7.96 28.80
C CYS A 705 -5.60 8.28 29.38
N ALA A 706 -5.81 8.10 30.70
CA ALA A 706 -7.07 8.45 31.36
C ALA A 706 -7.33 9.97 31.44
N GLY A 707 -6.27 10.77 31.37
CA GLY A 707 -6.31 12.23 31.33
C GLY A 707 -6.30 12.82 29.92
N ARG A 708 -6.31 12.00 28.86
CA ARG A 708 -6.07 12.40 27.46
C ARG A 708 -6.78 13.69 27.05
N PHE A 709 -8.05 13.84 27.41
CA PHE A 709 -8.89 14.99 27.03
C PHE A 709 -8.98 16.07 28.13
N ARG A 710 -8.01 16.12 29.05
CA ARG A 710 -7.92 17.09 30.16
C ARG A 710 -6.67 17.95 30.02
N LYS A 711 -6.68 18.83 29.01
CA LYS A 711 -5.59 19.78 28.76
C LYS A 711 -5.30 20.67 29.96
N ASP A 712 -6.33 21.04 30.71
CA ASP A 712 -6.21 21.77 31.97
C ASP A 712 -5.29 21.07 32.98
N ILE A 713 -5.44 19.76 33.17
CA ILE A 713 -4.57 18.97 34.05
C ILE A 713 -3.15 18.90 33.49
N HIS A 714 -3.02 18.71 32.17
CA HIS A 714 -1.72 18.68 31.50
C HIS A 714 -0.93 19.98 31.79
N ASP A 715 -1.58 21.13 31.61
CA ASP A 715 -0.98 22.45 31.83
C ASP A 715 -0.70 22.68 33.33
N ASN A 716 -1.62 22.30 34.21
CA ASN A 716 -1.48 22.45 35.67
C ASN A 716 -0.31 21.64 36.23
N ILE A 717 -0.11 20.40 35.76
CA ILE A 717 1.06 19.59 36.16
C ILE A 717 2.37 20.28 35.75
N ARG A 718 2.44 20.80 34.53
CA ARG A 718 3.64 21.51 34.04
C ARG A 718 3.93 22.76 34.87
N LYS A 719 2.88 23.53 35.20
CA LYS A 719 2.96 24.68 36.10
C LYS A 719 3.50 24.28 37.48
N LEU A 720 2.93 23.24 38.09
CA LEU A 720 3.36 22.74 39.40
C LEU A 720 4.82 22.29 39.36
N VAL A 721 5.24 21.54 38.34
CA VAL A 721 6.64 21.08 38.25
C VAL A 721 7.60 22.26 38.09
N SER A 722 7.25 23.29 37.33
CA SER A 722 8.12 24.47 37.16
C SER A 722 8.40 25.20 38.49
N GLN A 723 7.48 25.14 39.45
CA GLN A 723 7.64 25.75 40.78
C GLN A 723 8.61 24.97 41.68
N THR A 724 8.95 23.72 41.34
CA THR A 724 9.94 22.92 42.08
C THR A 724 11.39 23.27 41.73
N GLY A 725 11.63 24.02 40.64
CA GLY A 725 12.96 24.16 40.05
C GLY A 725 13.39 22.97 39.19
N SER A 726 12.47 22.05 38.87
CA SER A 726 12.69 20.96 37.90
C SER A 726 12.28 21.37 36.49
N SER A 727 12.87 20.72 35.49
CA SER A 727 12.56 20.91 34.08
C SER A 727 11.86 19.68 33.50
N ILE A 728 10.89 19.91 32.61
CA ILE A 728 10.20 18.85 31.88
C ILE A 728 10.70 18.81 30.44
N ILE A 729 10.97 17.61 29.96
CA ILE A 729 11.12 17.29 28.55
C ILE A 729 9.84 16.58 28.11
N GLU A 730 9.15 17.15 27.12
CA GLU A 730 8.00 16.51 26.50
C GLU A 730 8.47 15.26 25.75
N MET A 731 7.85 14.13 26.06
CA MET A 731 8.02 12.90 25.25
C MET A 731 7.41 13.12 23.86
N GLU A 732 7.87 12.38 22.86
CA GLU A 732 7.34 12.46 21.48
C GLU A 732 5.81 12.38 21.48
N HIS A 733 5.27 11.41 22.22
CA HIS A 733 3.85 11.30 22.51
C HIS A 733 3.52 11.89 23.88
N HIS A 734 2.93 13.08 23.91
CA HIS A 734 2.49 13.77 25.13
C HIS A 734 1.09 14.36 24.97
N GLY A 735 0.52 14.86 26.07
CA GLY A 735 -0.81 15.47 26.13
C GLY A 735 -1.90 14.55 25.56
N GLU A 736 -2.68 15.05 24.60
CA GLU A 736 -3.75 14.29 23.97
C GLU A 736 -3.26 13.11 23.12
N ASN A 737 -1.96 13.07 22.77
CA ASN A 737 -1.35 12.00 21.97
C ASN A 737 -0.59 10.99 22.84
N GLY A 738 -0.57 11.12 24.18
CA GLY A 738 0.17 10.22 25.06
C GLY A 738 -0.18 8.74 24.88
N LEU A 739 0.83 7.86 24.83
CA LEU A 739 0.61 6.42 24.69
C LEU A 739 0.15 5.78 26.01
N CYS A 740 -0.36 4.55 25.94
CA CYS A 740 -0.73 3.79 27.13
C CYS A 740 0.52 3.26 27.86
N CYS A 741 0.46 3.19 29.19
CA CYS A 741 1.49 2.56 30.03
C CYS A 741 1.42 1.01 30.04
N GLY A 742 0.56 0.40 29.22
CA GLY A 742 0.38 -1.06 29.18
C GLY A 742 -0.59 -1.64 30.21
N MET A 743 -1.06 -0.88 31.20
CA MET A 743 -1.98 -1.41 32.25
C MET A 743 -3.47 -1.19 31.97
N GLY A 744 -3.82 -0.31 31.03
CA GLY A 744 -5.22 -0.02 30.70
C GLY A 744 -5.99 -1.27 30.28
N GLY A 745 -7.30 -1.31 30.50
CA GLY A 745 -8.16 -2.40 30.05
C GLY A 745 -7.95 -3.75 30.74
N MET A 746 -7.04 -3.83 31.73
CA MET A 746 -6.60 -5.06 32.40
C MET A 746 -5.91 -6.07 31.48
N ILE A 747 -5.25 -5.57 30.42
CA ILE A 747 -4.61 -6.39 29.39
C ILE A 747 -3.60 -7.40 29.92
N ALA A 748 -2.87 -7.09 31.01
CA ALA A 748 -1.82 -7.98 31.52
C ALA A 748 -2.35 -9.37 31.93
N PHE A 749 -3.64 -9.47 32.27
CA PHE A 749 -4.31 -10.72 32.59
C PHE A 749 -4.85 -11.45 31.34
N ALA A 750 -5.03 -10.76 30.22
CA ALA A 750 -5.45 -11.35 28.96
C ALA A 750 -4.26 -11.75 28.06
N SER A 751 -3.21 -10.92 28.04
CA SER A 751 -2.01 -11.11 27.25
C SER A 751 -0.85 -10.31 27.85
N PHE A 752 -0.05 -10.97 28.69
CA PHE A 752 1.10 -10.37 29.35
C PHE A 752 2.15 -9.85 28.34
N ASP A 753 2.48 -10.63 27.31
CA ASP A 753 3.49 -10.25 26.30
C ASP A 753 3.12 -8.96 25.56
N LEU A 754 1.85 -8.84 25.15
CA LEU A 754 1.35 -7.63 24.50
C LEU A 754 1.39 -6.42 25.45
N ALA A 755 1.05 -6.60 26.73
CA ALA A 755 1.15 -5.54 27.74
C ALA A 755 2.59 -5.05 27.89
N GLN A 756 3.55 -5.99 28.01
CA GLN A 756 4.99 -5.71 28.09
C GLN A 756 5.51 -4.97 26.86
N LYS A 757 5.07 -5.38 25.65
CA LYS A 757 5.45 -4.71 24.40
C LYS A 757 4.99 -3.24 24.37
N ILE A 758 3.78 -2.96 24.85
CA ILE A 758 3.23 -1.60 24.96
C ILE A 758 4.01 -0.77 25.98
N THR A 759 4.27 -1.34 27.17
CA THR A 759 5.04 -0.65 28.22
C THR A 759 6.46 -0.33 27.74
N LYS A 760 7.14 -1.30 27.14
CA LYS A 760 8.49 -1.13 26.60
C LYS A 760 8.54 -0.01 25.56
N LYS A 761 7.64 -0.02 24.57
CA LYS A 761 7.53 1.05 23.57
C LYS A 761 7.40 2.43 24.23
N ARG A 762 6.63 2.53 25.32
CA ARG A 762 6.48 3.81 26.03
C ARG A 762 7.74 4.22 26.80
N VAL A 763 8.44 3.29 27.43
CA VAL A 763 9.66 3.60 28.18
C VAL A 763 10.79 4.03 27.25
N GLU A 764 10.91 3.42 26.07
CA GLU A 764 11.92 3.75 25.05
C GLU A 764 11.83 5.20 24.51
N GLU A 765 10.68 5.86 24.62
CA GLU A 765 10.54 7.28 24.27
C GLU A 765 11.18 8.24 25.30
N ALA A 766 11.41 7.78 26.53
CA ALA A 766 11.90 8.64 27.60
C ALA A 766 13.42 8.84 27.49
N LYS A 767 13.86 10.10 27.64
CA LYS A 767 15.28 10.47 27.63
C LYS A 767 15.87 10.66 29.03
N HIS A 768 14.99 10.73 30.02
CA HIS A 768 15.27 10.99 31.44
C HIS A 768 14.24 10.23 32.29
N ASP A 769 14.44 10.20 33.61
CA ASP A 769 13.48 9.68 34.59
C ASP A 769 12.05 10.15 34.26
N ILE A 770 11.09 9.22 34.28
CA ILE A 770 9.71 9.52 33.89
C ILE A 770 8.95 10.14 35.06
N LEU A 771 8.38 11.33 34.84
CA LEU A 771 7.43 11.96 35.74
C LEU A 771 6.00 11.68 35.26
N THR A 772 5.15 11.13 36.12
CA THR A 772 3.73 10.90 35.82
C THR A 772 2.86 11.12 37.06
N TYR A 773 1.60 11.47 36.82
CA TYR A 773 0.58 11.77 37.83
C TYR A 773 -0.52 10.68 37.88
N CYS A 774 -0.17 9.46 37.45
CA CYS A 774 -0.99 8.27 37.63
C CYS A 774 -0.15 7.19 38.32
N ALA A 775 -0.55 6.79 39.53
CA ALA A 775 0.14 5.75 40.29
C ALA A 775 0.29 4.44 39.50
N THR A 776 -0.76 4.02 38.78
CA THR A 776 -0.72 2.83 37.92
C THR A 776 0.27 2.96 36.76
N CYS A 777 0.39 4.16 36.16
CA CYS A 777 1.40 4.37 35.12
C CYS A 777 2.80 4.31 35.72
N ARG A 778 3.02 4.92 36.89
CA ARG A 778 4.31 4.90 37.58
C ARG A 778 4.76 3.46 37.88
N GLU A 779 3.88 2.63 38.40
CA GLU A 779 4.21 1.23 38.70
C GLU A 779 4.53 0.42 37.44
N ALA A 780 3.73 0.60 36.38
CA ALA A 780 3.94 -0.13 35.13
C ALA A 780 5.27 0.25 34.46
N LEU A 781 5.56 1.55 34.38
CA LEU A 781 6.73 2.07 33.68
C LEU A 781 8.02 1.84 34.48
N ALA A 782 7.97 1.79 35.82
CA ALA A 782 9.14 1.55 36.66
C ALA A 782 9.65 0.10 36.67
N GLN A 783 8.92 -0.84 36.04
CA GLN A 783 9.34 -2.24 35.91
C GLN A 783 10.35 -2.46 34.76
N HIS A 784 10.56 -1.45 33.93
CA HIS A 784 11.46 -1.43 32.77
C HIS A 784 12.45 -0.29 32.93
#